data_AF-A0A5J6V3S4-F1
#
_entry.id   AF-A0A5J6V3S4-F1
#
_cell.length_a   1.000
_cell.length_b   1.000
_cell.length_c   1.000
_cell.angle_alpha   90.00
_cell.angle_beta   90.00
_cell.angle_gamma   90.00
#
_symmetry.space_group_name_H-M   'P 1'
#
loop_
_entity.id
_entity.type
_entity.pdbx_description
1 polymer ?
#
loop_
_entity_poly.entity_id
_entity_poly.type
_entity_poly.pdbx_seq_one_letter_code
_entity_poly.pdbx_strand_id
1 'polypeptide(L)'
;MTGGVGPDPGDGLVPGDLDALHRTAVLLTMDADLALDLVAPLLLRRRPLHGTAADPPDSLDRLRAELVRAYLHMAPRQPDGPGRESVAEAARHEPGADAYDVLRALRPRARAVTVLRVAHGWELAATATTVGLTPRRAEALLPDVPGLDRALEAVGEQHHLSTAEVLAAVGHLAAPAANAQHPPRRWSAQLLVGTGAVVALAAWSVLTHPDAGADTPPDAVEDTHADPGPDLTPYGWRLDEDQKPPVVAMGLQRQTVVDLSYTDPSQEVTWDAGHLLPGGPAAYAVLWCDLPPDDPHIEQPSARLATGAMSVDLPCAGRDGGPPVHQVTAVPVSGPAQVELVGDLPRTGGATLAFYREGALSATLPLPEGSTATTTPPVPTGAAVVEEVLVPRDWAGRTRLVGSLRVSAASELQVWAGRTGSVSVFVDGLPVTDDGDLANPDDPGWQGQQVDLRDGRWVVYLPGTSRTFPLPEQLRPPDGRARVVTVEVFTQGMGQDLQVLATRAQPARPRPTGGSAVPLDLPGPDEFLPQAGGHRLVGAWTVPQDGLAHDLRQVGRPDLEPGTELVAFTGAAPVAGGPDRDEGWGLAQHREDGGDVVRPLLLAPGDPDADGWSARRLDPWRVQQDLTVPVVGPGQGDPTVPVAGPGHAPRVWLPAVPGHPPATVLALAPVWDNGAQ
;
A
#
# COMPACT_ATOMS: atom_id res chain seq x y z
N MET A 1 -42.78 35.26 14.38
CA MET A 1 -41.71 34.25 14.43
C MET A 1 -41.77 33.46 13.14
N THR A 2 -41.04 33.94 12.14
CA THR A 2 -40.91 33.35 10.81
C THR A 2 -39.46 32.91 10.69
N GLY A 3 -39.22 31.60 10.84
CA GLY A 3 -37.89 31.01 10.66
C GLY A 3 -37.59 30.95 9.17
N GLY A 4 -36.62 31.74 8.72
CA GLY A 4 -36.08 31.68 7.38
C GLY A 4 -35.24 30.42 7.20
N VAL A 5 -35.57 29.64 6.18
CA VAL A 5 -34.67 28.65 5.60
C VAL A 5 -33.55 29.43 4.93
N GLY A 6 -32.33 29.30 5.45
CA GLY A 6 -31.14 29.88 4.82
C GLY A 6 -30.89 29.23 3.46
N PRO A 7 -30.32 29.96 2.48
CA PRO A 7 -30.01 29.40 1.17
C PRO A 7 -28.95 28.29 1.31
N ASP A 8 -29.23 27.17 0.67
CA ASP A 8 -28.37 25.98 0.58
C ASP A 8 -27.08 26.33 -0.20
N PRO A 9 -25.87 26.08 0.33
CA PRO A 9 -24.61 26.54 -0.27
C PRO A 9 -24.10 25.62 -1.42
N GLY A 10 -24.98 25.22 -2.36
CA GLY A 10 -24.68 24.21 -3.38
C GLY A 10 -24.78 24.62 -4.87
N ASP A 11 -25.09 25.88 -5.19
CA ASP A 11 -25.71 26.23 -6.48
C ASP A 11 -24.75 26.47 -7.68
N GLY A 12 -23.62 25.75 -7.76
CA GLY A 12 -22.65 25.90 -8.86
C GLY A 12 -22.35 24.65 -9.69
N LEU A 13 -22.62 23.46 -9.15
CA LEU A 13 -22.32 22.17 -9.76
C LEU A 13 -23.53 21.26 -9.54
N VAL A 14 -24.15 20.76 -10.61
CA VAL A 14 -25.29 19.84 -10.46
C VAL A 14 -24.74 18.55 -9.82
N PRO A 15 -25.40 17.96 -8.82
CA PRO A 15 -24.96 16.72 -8.17
C PRO A 15 -24.48 15.62 -9.15
N GLY A 16 -25.14 15.47 -10.29
CA GLY A 16 -24.76 14.49 -11.33
C GLY A 16 -23.44 14.80 -12.08
N ASP A 17 -22.99 16.06 -12.09
CA ASP A 17 -21.72 16.44 -12.72
C ASP A 17 -20.51 15.98 -11.89
N LEU A 18 -20.69 15.82 -10.57
CA LEU A 18 -19.62 15.41 -9.66
C LEU A 18 -19.25 13.94 -9.85
N ASP A 19 -20.25 13.06 -9.86
CA ASP A 19 -20.09 11.63 -10.16
C ASP A 19 -19.46 11.47 -11.56
N ALA A 20 -19.98 12.20 -12.55
CA ALA A 20 -19.43 12.17 -13.90
C ALA A 20 -17.97 12.64 -13.99
N LEU A 21 -17.55 13.62 -13.17
CA LEU A 21 -16.16 14.08 -13.09
C LEU A 21 -15.26 13.09 -12.37
N HIS A 22 -15.73 12.51 -11.27
CA HIS A 22 -15.00 11.47 -10.55
C HIS A 22 -14.79 10.25 -11.43
N ARG A 23 -15.83 9.81 -12.16
CA ARG A 23 -15.70 8.75 -13.15
C ARG A 23 -14.68 9.11 -14.22
N THR A 24 -14.66 10.34 -14.75
CA THR A 24 -13.59 10.75 -15.69
C THR A 24 -12.21 10.68 -15.05
N ALA A 25 -12.04 11.11 -13.79
CA ALA A 25 -10.77 11.02 -13.08
C ALA A 25 -10.31 9.57 -12.91
N VAL A 26 -11.22 8.67 -12.52
CA VAL A 26 -11.00 7.23 -12.42
C VAL A 26 -10.50 6.64 -13.73
N LEU A 27 -11.08 7.01 -14.88
CA LEU A 27 -10.61 6.51 -16.17
C LEU A 27 -9.19 7.01 -16.52
N LEU A 28 -8.81 8.18 -16.00
CA LEU A 28 -7.48 8.76 -16.19
C LEU A 28 -6.44 8.14 -15.24
N THR A 29 -6.82 7.73 -14.03
CA THR A 29 -5.89 7.22 -13.01
C THR A 29 -5.88 5.71 -12.89
N MET A 30 -6.98 5.04 -13.28
CA MET A 30 -7.32 3.64 -12.97
C MET A 30 -7.47 3.38 -11.47
N ASP A 31 -7.72 4.42 -10.69
CA ASP A 31 -7.62 4.37 -9.24
C ASP A 31 -8.57 5.41 -8.63
N ALA A 32 -9.40 4.98 -7.68
CA ALA A 32 -10.44 5.81 -7.06
C ALA A 32 -9.83 6.92 -6.16
N ASP A 33 -8.73 6.63 -5.49
CA ASP A 33 -8.13 7.56 -4.53
C ASP A 33 -7.35 8.66 -5.27
N LEU A 34 -6.56 8.29 -6.28
CA LEU A 34 -5.93 9.27 -7.17
C LEU A 34 -6.96 10.08 -7.97
N ALA A 35 -8.13 9.50 -8.23
CA ALA A 35 -9.24 10.21 -8.86
C ALA A 35 -9.82 11.28 -7.94
N LEU A 36 -9.97 10.99 -6.65
CA LEU A 36 -10.36 11.96 -5.63
C LEU A 36 -9.32 13.08 -5.49
N ASP A 37 -8.02 12.77 -5.49
CA ASP A 37 -6.94 13.76 -5.45
C ASP A 37 -6.93 14.71 -6.65
N LEU A 38 -7.37 14.21 -7.81
CA LEU A 38 -7.54 15.04 -9.00
C LEU A 38 -8.76 15.95 -8.92
N VAL A 39 -9.86 15.44 -8.38
CA VAL A 39 -11.15 16.14 -8.34
C VAL A 39 -11.19 17.15 -7.18
N ALA A 40 -10.64 16.83 -6.02
CA ALA A 40 -10.73 17.66 -4.81
C ALA A 40 -10.18 19.09 -4.99
N PRO A 41 -8.99 19.33 -5.59
CA PRO A 41 -8.50 20.68 -5.82
C PRO A 41 -9.37 21.49 -6.78
N LEU A 42 -10.01 20.82 -7.75
CA LEU A 42 -10.92 21.44 -8.72
C LEU A 42 -12.21 21.89 -8.03
N LEU A 43 -12.73 21.10 -7.07
CA LEU A 43 -13.88 21.47 -6.24
C LEU A 43 -13.54 22.57 -5.22
N LEU A 44 -12.41 22.47 -4.54
CA LEU A 44 -11.98 23.43 -3.52
C LEU A 44 -11.73 24.82 -4.09
N ARG A 45 -11.18 24.93 -5.31
CA ARG A 45 -11.00 26.22 -6.02
C ARG A 45 -12.30 26.89 -6.42
N ARG A 46 -13.39 26.13 -6.51
CA ARG A 46 -14.71 26.57 -7.00
C ARG A 46 -15.72 26.77 -5.88
N ARG A 47 -15.32 26.50 -4.63
CA ARG A 47 -16.14 26.85 -3.46
C ARG A 47 -16.32 28.37 -3.45
N PRO A 48 -17.56 28.90 -3.49
CA PRO A 48 -17.77 30.33 -3.62
C PRO A 48 -17.20 31.06 -2.40
N LEU A 49 -16.09 31.78 -2.61
CA LEU A 49 -15.64 32.82 -1.70
C LEU A 49 -16.73 33.90 -1.70
N HIS A 50 -17.32 34.13 -0.53
CA HIS A 50 -18.56 34.87 -0.32
C HIS A 50 -18.81 36.04 -1.29
N GLY A 51 -19.93 35.96 -2.02
CA GLY A 51 -20.69 37.13 -2.46
C GLY A 51 -20.35 37.77 -3.81
N THR A 52 -19.49 37.21 -4.64
CA THR A 52 -19.32 37.70 -6.02
C THR A 52 -20.34 37.06 -6.97
N ALA A 53 -20.89 37.87 -7.87
CA ALA A 53 -21.91 37.48 -8.85
C ALA A 53 -21.58 36.14 -9.53
N ALA A 54 -22.56 35.25 -9.61
CA ALA A 54 -22.43 33.92 -10.17
C ALA A 54 -21.98 34.00 -11.64
N ASP A 55 -20.74 33.59 -11.91
CA ASP A 55 -20.35 33.16 -13.24
C ASP A 55 -21.29 32.03 -13.69
N PRO A 56 -21.62 31.92 -14.99
CA PRO A 56 -22.43 30.81 -15.47
C PRO A 56 -21.79 29.46 -15.07
N PRO A 57 -22.59 28.44 -14.73
CA PRO A 57 -22.06 27.13 -14.34
C PRO A 57 -21.18 26.62 -15.48
N ASP A 58 -19.95 26.23 -15.13
CA ASP A 58 -19.03 25.70 -16.11
C ASP A 58 -19.57 24.39 -16.67
N SER A 59 -19.52 24.23 -17.99
CA SER A 59 -19.97 22.98 -18.61
C SER A 59 -19.11 21.82 -18.12
N LEU A 60 -19.74 20.65 -17.95
CA LEU A 60 -19.06 19.41 -17.57
C LEU A 60 -17.84 19.13 -18.46
N ASP A 61 -17.90 19.44 -19.75
CA ASP A 61 -16.78 19.26 -20.67
C ASP A 61 -15.60 20.22 -20.37
N ARG A 62 -15.87 21.44 -19.93
CA ARG A 62 -14.80 22.35 -19.49
C ARG A 62 -14.11 21.82 -18.23
N LEU A 63 -14.89 21.27 -17.30
CA LEU A 63 -14.38 20.67 -16.06
C LEU A 63 -13.54 19.41 -16.36
N ARG A 64 -14.00 18.56 -17.29
CA ARG A 64 -13.20 17.43 -17.79
C ARG A 64 -11.90 17.88 -18.45
N ALA A 65 -11.91 18.97 -19.22
CA ALA A 65 -10.70 19.51 -19.83
C ALA A 65 -9.69 20.00 -18.77
N GLU A 66 -10.16 20.66 -17.70
CA GLU A 66 -9.32 21.09 -16.59
C GLU A 66 -8.74 19.90 -15.82
N LEU A 67 -9.56 18.87 -15.57
CA LEU A 67 -9.17 17.63 -14.92
C LEU A 67 -8.08 16.88 -15.72
N VAL A 68 -8.25 16.74 -17.04
CA VAL A 68 -7.23 16.14 -17.92
C VAL A 68 -5.91 16.91 -17.86
N ARG A 69 -5.96 18.25 -17.84
CA ARG A 69 -4.74 19.06 -17.72
C ARG A 69 -4.05 18.89 -16.37
N ALA A 70 -4.82 18.79 -15.28
CA ALA A 70 -4.29 18.50 -13.96
C ALA A 70 -3.61 17.13 -13.93
N TYR A 71 -4.27 16.10 -14.45
CA TYR A 71 -3.70 14.76 -14.59
C TYR A 71 -2.38 14.74 -15.37
N LEU A 72 -2.34 15.38 -16.54
CA LEU A 72 -1.11 15.44 -17.34
C LEU A 72 0.01 16.26 -16.69
N HIS A 73 -0.32 17.17 -15.77
CA HIS A 73 0.66 17.92 -15.02
C HIS A 73 1.30 17.10 -13.89
N MET A 74 0.50 16.25 -13.22
CA MET A 74 0.96 15.39 -12.12
C MET A 74 1.62 14.10 -12.58
N ALA A 75 1.27 13.62 -13.78
CA ALA A 75 1.83 12.38 -14.29
C ALA A 75 3.35 12.46 -14.48
N PRO A 76 4.11 11.41 -14.10
CA PRO A 76 5.57 11.43 -14.19
C PRO A 76 6.03 11.69 -15.62
N ARG A 77 6.87 12.72 -15.79
CA ARG A 77 7.49 13.06 -17.08
C ARG A 77 8.55 12.04 -17.42
N GLN A 78 8.15 10.89 -17.97
CA GLN A 78 9.10 9.96 -18.53
C GLN A 78 9.63 10.54 -19.86
N PRO A 79 10.95 10.71 -20.04
CA PRO A 79 11.48 11.22 -21.30
C PRO A 79 11.17 10.23 -22.42
N ASP A 80 10.72 10.75 -23.57
CA ASP A 80 10.56 10.02 -24.83
C ASP A 80 11.96 9.62 -25.36
N GLY A 81 12.61 8.68 -24.68
CA GLY A 81 13.88 8.10 -25.10
C GLY A 81 13.68 7.11 -26.25
N PRO A 82 14.58 7.09 -27.25
CA PRO A 82 14.53 6.09 -28.32
C PRO A 82 14.88 4.71 -27.75
N GLY A 83 14.02 3.70 -27.98
CA GLY A 83 14.33 2.29 -27.69
C GLY A 83 13.39 1.55 -26.75
N ARG A 84 12.28 2.14 -26.31
CA ARG A 84 11.20 1.41 -25.63
C ARG A 84 9.96 1.41 -26.51
N GLU A 85 9.71 0.30 -27.18
CA GLU A 85 8.44 0.01 -27.83
C GLU A 85 7.34 0.22 -26.78
N SER A 86 6.43 1.16 -27.03
CA SER A 86 5.36 1.40 -26.05
C SER A 86 4.50 0.14 -25.98
N VAL A 87 3.98 -0.24 -24.82
CA VAL A 87 3.10 -1.42 -24.71
C VAL A 87 1.88 -1.29 -25.64
N ALA A 88 1.44 -0.07 -25.94
CA ALA A 88 0.42 0.22 -26.95
C ALA A 88 0.88 -0.05 -28.41
N GLU A 89 2.19 -0.02 -28.66
CA GLU A 89 2.82 -0.38 -29.94
C GLU A 89 3.09 -1.88 -30.01
N ALA A 90 3.49 -2.53 -28.90
CA ALA A 90 3.57 -3.99 -28.79
C ALA A 90 2.19 -4.66 -28.97
N ALA A 91 1.14 -4.09 -28.35
CA ALA A 91 -0.25 -4.56 -28.51
C ALA A 91 -0.80 -4.40 -29.94
N ARG A 92 -0.21 -3.55 -30.79
CA ARG A 92 -0.54 -3.51 -32.23
C ARG A 92 0.05 -4.69 -33.01
N HIS A 93 1.09 -5.33 -32.47
CA HIS A 93 1.80 -6.43 -33.12
C HIS A 93 1.38 -7.81 -32.58
N GLU A 94 0.68 -7.87 -31.43
CA GLU A 94 0.16 -9.10 -30.84
C GLU A 94 -1.37 -9.19 -31.00
N PRO A 95 -1.88 -9.95 -31.99
CA PRO A 95 -3.31 -10.21 -32.12
C PRO A 95 -3.78 -11.08 -30.94
N GLY A 96 -4.33 -10.44 -29.91
CA GLY A 96 -4.82 -11.08 -28.69
C GLY A 96 -4.57 -10.31 -27.39
N ALA A 97 -3.92 -9.14 -27.43
CA ALA A 97 -3.69 -8.32 -26.24
C ALA A 97 -5.02 -7.91 -25.58
N ASP A 98 -5.13 -8.16 -24.27
CA ASP A 98 -6.31 -7.81 -23.49
C ASP A 98 -6.48 -6.28 -23.37
N ALA A 99 -7.72 -5.81 -23.52
CA ALA A 99 -8.03 -4.39 -23.56
C ALA A 99 -7.76 -3.66 -22.23
N TYR A 100 -7.88 -4.36 -21.09
CA TYR A 100 -7.57 -3.83 -19.77
C TYR A 100 -6.06 -3.70 -19.57
N ASP A 101 -5.27 -4.70 -19.98
CA ASP A 101 -3.81 -4.62 -19.94
C ASP A 101 -3.27 -3.48 -20.79
N VAL A 102 -3.80 -3.33 -22.01
CA VAL A 102 -3.48 -2.21 -22.90
C VAL A 102 -3.81 -0.88 -22.23
N LEU A 103 -5.01 -0.78 -21.64
CA LEU A 103 -5.44 0.41 -20.91
C LEU A 103 -4.47 0.71 -19.75
N ARG A 104 -4.10 -0.26 -18.92
CA ARG A 104 -3.16 -0.10 -17.79
C ARG A 104 -1.77 0.36 -18.24
N ALA A 105 -1.31 -0.10 -19.39
CA ALA A 105 0.01 0.24 -19.91
C ALA A 105 0.06 1.53 -20.74
N LEU A 106 -1.07 2.21 -20.98
CA LEU A 106 -1.10 3.48 -21.71
C LEU A 106 -0.29 4.56 -20.98
N ARG A 107 0.57 5.25 -21.74
CA ARG A 107 1.21 6.49 -21.29
C ARG A 107 0.14 7.54 -20.96
N PRO A 108 0.43 8.49 -20.05
CA PRO A 108 -0.57 9.46 -19.59
C PRO A 108 -1.31 10.21 -20.69
N ARG A 109 -0.60 10.69 -21.72
CA ARG A 109 -1.22 11.37 -22.86
C ARG A 109 -2.05 10.44 -23.74
N ALA A 110 -1.61 9.21 -23.97
CA ALA A 110 -2.39 8.23 -24.73
C ALA A 110 -3.68 7.88 -23.99
N ARG A 111 -3.59 7.63 -22.67
CA ARG A 111 -4.75 7.40 -21.80
C ARG A 111 -5.73 8.57 -21.85
N ALA A 112 -5.27 9.80 -21.68
CA ALA A 112 -6.13 10.98 -21.74
C ALA A 112 -6.85 11.12 -23.09
N VAL A 113 -6.16 10.84 -24.20
CA VAL A 113 -6.77 10.82 -25.54
C VAL A 113 -7.83 9.71 -25.64
N THR A 114 -7.51 8.49 -25.17
CA THR A 114 -8.44 7.36 -25.18
C THR A 114 -9.69 7.65 -24.37
N VAL A 115 -9.56 8.17 -23.14
CA VAL A 115 -10.70 8.51 -22.28
C VAL A 115 -11.60 9.55 -22.94
N LEU A 116 -11.04 10.65 -23.46
CA LEU A 116 -11.85 11.69 -24.12
C LEU A 116 -12.54 11.20 -25.39
N ARG A 117 -11.86 10.37 -26.20
CA ARG A 117 -12.39 9.90 -27.49
C ARG A 117 -13.34 8.72 -27.37
N VAL A 118 -12.97 7.72 -26.59
CA VAL A 118 -13.66 6.44 -26.51
C VAL A 118 -14.76 6.50 -25.45
N ALA A 119 -14.45 6.94 -24.23
CA ALA A 119 -15.44 6.99 -23.15
C ALA A 119 -16.37 8.21 -23.22
N HIS A 120 -15.88 9.36 -23.71
CA HIS A 120 -16.66 10.61 -23.76
C HIS A 120 -17.06 11.06 -25.17
N GLY A 121 -16.61 10.37 -26.23
CA GLY A 121 -17.02 10.67 -27.61
C GLY A 121 -16.59 12.05 -28.13
N TRP A 122 -15.60 12.71 -27.50
CA TRP A 122 -15.17 14.04 -27.91
C TRP A 122 -14.62 14.06 -29.32
N GLU A 123 -14.77 15.17 -30.04
CA GLU A 123 -14.12 15.32 -31.35
C GLU A 123 -12.59 15.32 -31.23
N LEU A 124 -11.90 14.83 -32.28
CA LEU A 124 -10.44 14.71 -32.30
C LEU A 124 -9.74 16.05 -32.10
N ALA A 125 -10.27 17.13 -32.68
CA ALA A 125 -9.71 18.48 -32.55
C ALA A 125 -9.81 19.01 -31.11
N ALA A 126 -10.94 18.81 -30.44
CA ALA A 126 -11.16 19.20 -29.04
C ALA A 126 -10.28 18.39 -28.08
N THR A 127 -10.16 17.08 -28.34
CA THR A 127 -9.26 16.18 -27.60
C THR A 127 -7.81 16.63 -27.72
N ALA A 128 -7.33 16.85 -28.95
CA ALA A 128 -5.97 17.26 -29.21
C ALA A 128 -5.63 18.60 -28.54
N THR A 129 -6.54 19.57 -28.61
CA THR A 129 -6.39 20.87 -27.93
C THR A 129 -6.27 20.71 -26.41
N THR A 130 -7.08 19.83 -25.82
CA THR A 130 -7.11 19.61 -24.37
C THR A 130 -5.84 18.93 -23.83
N VAL A 131 -5.32 17.95 -24.57
CA VAL A 131 -4.10 17.18 -24.22
C VAL A 131 -2.81 17.92 -24.63
N GLY A 132 -2.92 19.01 -25.41
CA GLY A 132 -1.77 19.78 -25.89
C GLY A 132 -1.03 19.12 -27.07
N LEU A 133 -1.76 18.50 -27.99
CA LEU A 133 -1.25 17.78 -29.16
C LEU A 133 -1.84 18.33 -30.46
N THR A 134 -1.26 17.95 -31.60
CA THR A 134 -1.90 18.13 -32.91
C THR A 134 -2.92 17.00 -33.15
N PRO A 135 -4.00 17.22 -33.94
CA PRO A 135 -5.00 16.17 -34.22
C PRO A 135 -4.39 14.85 -34.71
N ARG A 136 -3.41 14.94 -35.63
CA ARG A 136 -2.68 13.77 -36.14
C ARG A 136 -1.90 13.01 -35.07
N ARG A 137 -1.31 13.72 -34.09
CA ARG A 137 -0.60 13.06 -32.97
C ARG A 137 -1.57 12.45 -31.97
N ALA A 138 -2.70 13.09 -31.70
CA ALA A 138 -3.73 12.52 -30.85
C ALA A 138 -4.30 11.24 -31.49
N GLU A 139 -4.60 11.26 -32.79
CA GLU A 139 -5.08 10.07 -33.52
C GLU A 139 -4.07 8.92 -33.47
N ALA A 140 -2.78 9.20 -33.64
CA ALA A 140 -1.73 8.19 -33.56
C ALA A 140 -1.56 7.55 -32.17
N LEU A 141 -2.06 8.19 -31.11
CA LEU A 141 -2.01 7.68 -29.73
C LEU A 141 -3.23 6.84 -29.35
N LEU A 142 -4.27 6.77 -30.19
CA LEU A 142 -5.41 5.90 -29.95
C LEU A 142 -4.99 4.42 -30.19
N PRO A 143 -5.24 3.53 -29.23
CA PRO A 143 -5.08 2.09 -29.44
C PRO A 143 -6.21 1.56 -30.35
N ASP A 144 -5.85 0.69 -31.28
CA ASP A 144 -6.81 -0.03 -32.14
C ASP A 144 -6.97 -1.45 -31.61
N VAL A 145 -7.63 -1.57 -30.45
CA VAL A 145 -7.81 -2.84 -29.72
C VAL A 145 -9.31 -3.06 -29.48
N PRO A 146 -9.90 -4.19 -29.95
CA PRO A 146 -11.30 -4.50 -29.68
C PRO A 146 -11.61 -4.56 -28.18
N GLY A 147 -12.75 -4.00 -27.76
CA GLY A 147 -13.20 -4.07 -26.36
C GLY A 147 -12.64 -3.00 -25.43
N LEU A 148 -11.85 -2.05 -25.93
CA LEU A 148 -11.31 -0.93 -25.14
C LEU A 148 -12.40 -0.04 -24.53
N ASP A 149 -13.53 0.10 -25.22
CA ASP A 149 -14.74 0.76 -24.72
C ASP A 149 -15.31 0.04 -23.49
N ARG A 150 -15.43 -1.29 -23.54
CA ARG A 150 -15.90 -2.11 -22.42
C ARG A 150 -14.92 -2.13 -21.25
N ALA A 151 -13.61 -2.17 -21.52
CA ALA A 151 -12.59 -2.10 -20.48
C ALA A 151 -12.64 -0.76 -19.72
N LEU A 152 -12.80 0.36 -20.45
CA LEU A 152 -13.02 1.68 -19.84
C LEU A 152 -14.33 1.72 -19.05
N GLU A 153 -15.41 1.15 -19.58
CA GLU A 153 -16.69 1.08 -18.87
C GLU A 153 -16.55 0.32 -17.55
N ALA A 154 -15.92 -0.88 -17.58
CA ALA A 154 -15.66 -1.71 -16.41
C ALA A 154 -14.80 -0.99 -15.35
N VAL A 155 -13.74 -0.28 -15.75
CA VAL A 155 -12.93 0.53 -14.82
C VAL A 155 -13.76 1.64 -14.19
N GLY A 156 -14.56 2.32 -14.99
CA GLY A 156 -15.47 3.35 -14.51
C GLY A 156 -16.46 2.78 -13.50
N GLU A 157 -17.05 1.62 -13.76
CA GLU A 157 -17.98 0.96 -12.85
C GLU A 157 -17.31 0.45 -11.57
N GLN A 158 -16.09 -0.10 -11.67
CA GLN A 158 -15.34 -0.66 -10.55
C GLN A 158 -14.95 0.40 -9.50
N HIS A 159 -14.60 1.60 -9.94
CA HIS A 159 -13.96 2.61 -9.09
C HIS A 159 -14.76 3.92 -8.96
N HIS A 160 -15.91 4.08 -9.65
CA HIS A 160 -16.73 5.27 -9.44
C HIS A 160 -17.35 5.28 -8.03
N LEU A 161 -17.41 6.49 -7.48
CA LEU A 161 -18.10 6.81 -6.25
C LEU A 161 -19.30 7.70 -6.61
N SER A 162 -20.42 7.48 -5.92
CA SER A 162 -21.58 8.35 -6.07
C SER A 162 -21.26 9.77 -5.61
N THR A 163 -22.06 10.75 -6.07
CA THR A 163 -21.93 12.15 -5.64
C THR A 163 -21.84 12.32 -4.12
N ALA A 164 -22.64 11.56 -3.36
CA ALA A 164 -22.65 11.63 -1.91
C ALA A 164 -21.33 11.12 -1.29
N GLU A 165 -20.79 10.04 -1.85
CA GLU A 165 -19.51 9.47 -1.42
C GLU A 165 -18.34 10.38 -1.78
N VAL A 166 -18.33 10.97 -2.98
CA VAL A 166 -17.30 11.95 -3.38
C VAL A 166 -17.34 13.18 -2.47
N LEU A 167 -18.53 13.70 -2.15
CA LEU A 167 -18.66 14.85 -1.22
C LEU A 167 -18.25 14.48 0.21
N ALA A 168 -18.54 13.27 0.67
CA ALA A 168 -18.09 12.80 1.98
C ALA A 168 -16.57 12.71 2.03
N ALA A 169 -15.95 12.04 1.05
CA ALA A 169 -14.50 11.90 0.95
C ALA A 169 -13.79 13.26 0.86
N VAL A 170 -14.27 14.17 0.00
CA VAL A 170 -13.72 15.52 -0.12
C VAL A 170 -14.01 16.37 1.13
N GLY A 171 -15.14 16.14 1.81
CA GLY A 171 -15.50 16.80 3.05
C GLY A 171 -14.54 16.49 4.19
N HIS A 172 -14.05 15.25 4.27
CA HIS A 172 -13.00 14.84 5.20
C HIS A 172 -11.66 15.52 4.89
N LEU A 173 -11.32 15.73 3.61
CA LEU A 173 -10.12 16.48 3.19
C LEU A 173 -10.21 17.99 3.49
N ALA A 174 -11.43 18.54 3.64
CA ALA A 174 -11.68 19.97 3.79
C ALA A 174 -11.98 20.41 5.23
N ALA A 175 -12.01 19.49 6.21
CA ALA A 175 -12.26 19.83 7.61
C ALA A 175 -11.07 20.65 8.17
N PRO A 176 -11.28 21.93 8.54
CA PRO A 176 -10.19 22.75 9.04
C PRO A 176 -9.84 22.31 10.47
N ALA A 177 -8.56 22.07 10.73
CA ALA A 177 -8.01 22.21 12.08
C ALA A 177 -8.32 23.63 12.56
N ALA A 178 -9.22 23.75 13.54
CA ALA A 178 -9.68 25.01 14.07
C ALA A 178 -8.55 25.69 14.86
N ASN A 179 -7.72 26.49 14.17
CA ASN A 179 -7.01 27.70 14.64
C ASN A 179 -5.82 28.01 13.71
N ALA A 180 -6.09 28.55 12.53
CA ALA A 180 -5.05 29.17 11.70
C ALA A 180 -5.55 30.52 11.18
N GLN A 181 -5.30 31.57 11.95
CA GLN A 181 -5.48 32.95 11.51
C GLN A 181 -4.58 33.18 10.29
N HIS A 182 -5.19 33.38 9.12
CA HIS A 182 -4.46 33.66 7.88
C HIS A 182 -3.87 35.08 7.90
N PRO A 183 -2.56 35.27 7.71
CA PRO A 183 -2.05 36.55 7.23
C PRO A 183 -2.16 36.61 5.70
N PRO A 184 -2.37 37.80 5.10
CA PRO A 184 -2.64 37.94 3.68
C PRO A 184 -1.38 37.70 2.82
N ARG A 185 -1.49 36.80 1.84
CA ARG A 185 -0.51 36.62 0.75
C ARG A 185 -0.47 37.87 -0.14
N ARG A 186 0.63 38.63 -0.11
CA ARG A 186 0.94 39.65 -1.13
C ARG A 186 1.99 39.12 -2.10
N TRP A 187 1.63 39.06 -3.38
CA TRP A 187 2.53 38.86 -4.50
C TRP A 187 3.38 40.13 -4.65
N SER A 188 4.69 40.03 -4.39
CA SER A 188 5.60 41.16 -4.49
C SER A 188 6.04 41.39 -5.94
N ALA A 189 5.47 42.41 -6.57
CA ALA A 189 6.18 43.18 -7.60
C ALA A 189 7.05 44.22 -6.88
N GLN A 190 8.33 44.28 -7.28
CA GLN A 190 9.35 45.18 -6.73
C GLN A 190 9.01 46.66 -6.97
N LEU A 191 9.31 47.53 -5.98
CA LEU A 191 9.96 48.84 -6.16
C LEU A 191 10.27 49.52 -4.81
N LEU A 192 11.57 49.69 -4.55
CA LEU A 192 12.33 50.78 -3.94
C LEU A 192 11.68 51.86 -3.01
N VAL A 193 12.45 52.13 -1.93
CA VAL A 193 12.63 53.39 -1.14
C VAL A 193 11.68 53.64 0.04
N GLY A 194 12.28 53.82 1.23
CA GLY A 194 11.65 54.51 2.36
C GLY A 194 12.24 54.21 3.74
N THR A 195 13.27 54.95 4.12
CA THR A 195 13.84 55.09 5.46
C THR A 195 12.82 55.51 6.53
N GLY A 196 12.94 54.97 7.77
CA GLY A 196 12.65 55.75 8.99
C GLY A 196 11.83 55.09 10.12
N ALA A 197 12.39 55.20 11.34
CA ALA A 197 11.83 55.02 12.70
C ALA A 197 11.63 53.57 13.19
N VAL A 198 12.32 53.01 14.19
CA VAL A 198 12.81 53.46 15.52
C VAL A 198 11.68 53.76 16.53
N VAL A 199 11.65 52.92 17.59
CA VAL A 199 11.00 53.01 18.92
C VAL A 199 9.55 52.52 19.08
N ALA A 200 9.39 51.37 19.76
CA ALA A 200 8.69 51.22 21.05
C ALA A 200 8.78 49.73 21.52
N LEU A 201 9.73 49.43 22.42
CA LEU A 201 9.48 49.05 23.83
C LEU A 201 8.83 47.67 24.00
N ALA A 202 9.52 46.59 24.38
CA ALA A 202 10.31 46.42 25.60
C ALA A 202 9.60 46.96 26.85
N ALA A 203 8.60 46.22 27.34
CA ALA A 203 8.16 46.24 28.74
C ALA A 203 7.07 45.16 28.98
N TRP A 204 7.47 43.92 29.28
CA TRP A 204 6.80 43.04 30.26
C TRP A 204 7.56 41.71 30.37
N SER A 205 8.84 41.81 30.76
CA SER A 205 9.51 40.75 31.49
C SER A 205 9.74 41.27 32.91
N VAL A 206 9.63 40.37 33.89
CA VAL A 206 9.68 40.56 35.36
C VAL A 206 8.29 40.66 36.03
N LEU A 207 8.09 39.76 37.01
CA LEU A 207 6.88 39.42 37.78
C LEU A 207 6.07 38.28 37.12
N THR A 208 6.53 37.03 37.17
CA THR A 208 6.39 36.19 38.38
C THR A 208 7.26 34.94 38.26
N HIS A 209 8.24 34.80 39.14
CA HIS A 209 8.76 33.48 39.56
C HIS A 209 8.17 33.20 40.94
N PRO A 210 7.51 32.06 41.14
CA PRO A 210 7.58 31.35 42.39
C PRO A 210 8.44 30.09 42.23
N ASP A 211 9.39 29.95 43.14
CA ASP A 211 10.27 28.79 43.30
C ASP A 211 9.51 27.47 43.54
N ALA A 212 10.06 26.41 42.95
CA ALA A 212 10.21 25.06 43.48
C ALA A 212 9.03 24.38 44.19
N GLY A 213 8.28 23.58 43.42
CA GLY A 213 7.68 22.34 43.88
C GLY A 213 8.33 21.18 43.12
N ALA A 214 8.99 20.28 43.83
CA ALA A 214 9.65 19.11 43.29
C ALA A 214 8.62 18.11 42.73
N ASP A 215 8.62 17.93 41.41
CA ASP A 215 8.08 16.74 40.75
C ASP A 215 9.17 16.23 39.79
N THR A 216 9.76 15.10 40.17
CA THR A 216 10.73 14.34 39.39
C THR A 216 10.03 13.84 38.10
N PRO A 217 10.49 14.20 36.90
CA PRO A 217 10.06 13.53 35.68
C PRO A 217 10.55 12.07 35.72
N PRO A 218 9.77 11.10 35.21
CA PRO A 218 10.20 9.70 35.18
C PRO A 218 11.47 9.55 34.33
N ASP A 219 12.35 8.68 34.81
CA ASP A 219 13.67 8.37 34.30
C ASP A 219 13.77 8.47 32.77
N ALA A 220 14.59 9.43 32.32
CA ALA A 220 15.16 9.40 30.98
C ALA A 220 15.95 8.10 30.85
N VAL A 221 15.53 7.27 29.89
CA VAL A 221 16.23 6.06 29.49
C VAL A 221 17.68 6.44 29.20
N GLU A 222 18.60 5.86 29.96
CA GLU A 222 20.04 5.99 29.76
C GLU A 222 20.39 5.69 28.30
N ASP A 223 21.01 6.67 27.63
CA ASP A 223 21.56 6.58 26.28
C ASP A 223 22.59 5.44 26.20
N THR A 224 22.14 4.24 25.88
CA THR A 224 23.00 3.22 25.27
C THR A 224 23.32 3.67 23.86
N HIS A 225 24.59 3.98 23.57
CA HIS A 225 25.12 4.10 22.21
C HIS A 225 24.68 2.88 21.40
N ALA A 226 23.65 3.05 20.58
CA ALA A 226 23.22 2.04 19.63
C ALA A 226 24.36 1.83 18.62
N ASP A 227 24.74 0.58 18.36
CA ASP A 227 25.63 0.26 17.26
C ASP A 227 25.11 0.96 15.99
N PRO A 228 25.96 1.64 15.20
CA PRO A 228 25.51 2.31 14.00
C PRO A 228 24.85 1.28 13.08
N GLY A 229 23.62 1.57 12.65
CA GLY A 229 22.87 0.74 11.72
C GLY A 229 23.65 0.45 10.43
N PRO A 230 23.18 -0.45 9.55
CA PRO A 230 23.86 -0.73 8.30
C PRO A 230 24.01 0.53 7.44
N ASP A 231 25.09 0.64 6.67
CA ASP A 231 25.27 1.70 5.67
C ASP A 231 24.16 1.60 4.60
N LEU A 232 23.31 2.63 4.52
CA LEU A 232 22.19 2.72 3.60
C LEU A 232 22.55 3.42 2.26
N THR A 233 23.76 3.95 2.11
CA THR A 233 24.25 4.62 0.90
C THR A 233 24.17 3.73 -0.36
N PRO A 234 24.50 2.43 -0.33
CA PRO A 234 24.33 1.54 -1.49
C PRO A 234 22.87 1.40 -1.95
N TYR A 235 21.90 1.76 -1.11
CA TYR A 235 20.46 1.61 -1.35
C TYR A 235 19.78 2.92 -1.77
N GLY A 236 20.59 3.89 -2.20
CA GLY A 236 20.15 5.14 -2.77
C GLY A 236 20.19 6.32 -1.80
N TRP A 237 20.53 6.11 -0.53
CA TRP A 237 20.66 7.18 0.47
C TRP A 237 22.00 7.91 0.36
N ARG A 238 22.15 8.66 -0.73
CA ARG A 238 23.30 9.51 -1.01
C ARG A 238 22.86 10.76 -1.74
N LEU A 239 23.58 11.85 -1.51
CA LEU A 239 23.42 13.04 -2.35
C LEU A 239 23.93 12.75 -3.77
N ASP A 240 23.31 13.37 -4.77
CA ASP A 240 23.79 13.33 -6.14
C ASP A 240 24.98 14.29 -6.38
N GLU A 241 25.46 14.36 -7.63
CA GLU A 241 26.58 15.25 -8.01
C GLU A 241 26.26 16.74 -7.77
N ASP A 242 24.98 17.10 -7.75
CA ASP A 242 24.48 18.45 -7.47
C ASP A 242 24.23 18.67 -5.96
N GLN A 243 24.66 17.74 -5.10
CA GLN A 243 24.45 17.79 -3.65
C GLN A 243 22.95 17.75 -3.26
N LYS A 244 22.10 17.14 -4.10
CA LYS A 244 20.66 17.03 -3.84
C LYS A 244 20.32 15.65 -3.27
N PRO A 245 19.39 15.58 -2.30
CA PRO A 245 18.87 14.32 -1.78
C PRO A 245 18.17 13.47 -2.86
N PRO A 246 18.16 12.14 -2.76
CA PRO A 246 17.54 11.27 -3.76
C PRO A 246 16.05 11.56 -3.89
N VAL A 247 15.52 11.55 -5.13
CA VAL A 247 14.09 11.75 -5.39
C VAL A 247 13.27 10.56 -4.89
N VAL A 248 13.81 9.35 -5.04
CA VAL A 248 13.25 8.10 -4.52
C VAL A 248 14.40 7.25 -3.97
N ALA A 249 14.25 6.72 -2.77
CA ALA A 249 15.19 5.77 -2.17
C ALA A 249 14.40 4.77 -1.30
N MET A 250 14.70 3.48 -1.39
CA MET A 250 13.99 2.43 -0.64
C MET A 250 12.45 2.55 -0.72
N GLY A 251 11.90 2.85 -1.90
CA GLY A 251 10.45 3.03 -2.10
C GLY A 251 9.84 4.30 -1.45
N LEU A 252 10.63 5.12 -0.77
CA LEU A 252 10.22 6.40 -0.23
C LEU A 252 10.40 7.52 -1.25
N GLN A 253 9.39 8.39 -1.38
CA GLN A 253 9.37 9.52 -2.30
C GLN A 253 9.67 10.82 -1.56
N ARG A 254 10.69 11.55 -2.02
CA ARG A 254 11.06 12.86 -1.50
C ARG A 254 9.92 13.87 -1.67
N GLN A 255 9.52 14.50 -0.58
CA GLN A 255 8.49 15.54 -0.54
C GLN A 255 9.11 16.93 -0.56
N THR A 256 9.91 17.23 0.45
CA THR A 256 10.46 18.58 0.70
C THR A 256 11.94 18.48 1.02
N VAL A 257 12.69 19.50 0.63
CA VAL A 257 14.11 19.66 0.95
C VAL A 257 14.30 21.04 1.57
N VAL A 258 15.04 21.10 2.67
CA VAL A 258 15.36 22.32 3.41
C VAL A 258 16.87 22.39 3.57
N ASP A 259 17.45 23.51 3.14
CA ASP A 259 18.86 23.82 3.43
C ASP A 259 18.94 24.64 4.70
N LEU A 260 19.77 24.19 5.64
CA LEU A 260 19.97 24.76 6.97
C LEU A 260 21.36 25.37 7.04
N SER A 261 21.45 26.63 7.49
CA SER A 261 22.72 27.34 7.63
C SER A 261 23.30 27.17 9.02
N TYR A 262 24.62 26.95 9.14
CA TYR A 262 25.29 26.99 10.45
C TYR A 262 25.36 28.38 11.07
N THR A 263 25.13 29.45 10.28
CA THR A 263 25.03 30.80 10.81
C THR A 263 23.69 31.10 11.48
N ASP A 264 22.66 30.31 11.14
CA ASP A 264 21.31 30.39 11.70
C ASP A 264 20.84 28.97 12.00
N PRO A 265 21.34 28.37 13.10
CA PRO A 265 21.19 26.95 13.37
C PRO A 265 19.75 26.55 13.70
N SER A 266 18.82 27.50 13.80
CA SER A 266 17.42 27.25 14.13
C SER A 266 16.51 27.81 13.04
N GLN A 267 15.73 26.95 12.38
CA GLN A 267 14.84 27.35 11.29
C GLN A 267 13.45 26.72 11.44
N GLU A 268 12.40 27.51 11.15
CA GLU A 268 11.04 26.99 11.01
C GLU A 268 10.89 26.24 9.68
N VAL A 269 10.29 25.05 9.74
CA VAL A 269 10.01 24.21 8.59
C VAL A 269 8.56 23.76 8.61
N THR A 270 8.02 23.50 7.44
CA THR A 270 6.68 22.93 7.27
C THR A 270 6.75 21.86 6.20
N TRP A 271 6.16 20.70 6.45
CA TRP A 271 5.98 19.65 5.45
C TRP A 271 4.58 19.07 5.53
N ASP A 272 4.20 18.37 4.46
CA ASP A 272 2.95 17.66 4.35
C ASP A 272 3.19 16.39 3.52
N ALA A 273 3.15 15.23 4.17
CA ALA A 273 3.23 13.94 3.49
C ALA A 273 1.90 13.53 2.81
N GLY A 274 0.80 14.24 3.12
CA GLY A 274 -0.57 13.93 2.69
C GLY A 274 -1.25 12.89 3.59
N HIS A 275 -2.56 13.04 3.82
CA HIS A 275 -3.40 12.07 4.52
C HIS A 275 -4.23 11.28 3.51
N LEU A 276 -3.65 10.25 2.89
CA LEU A 276 -4.34 9.58 1.79
C LEU A 276 -5.37 8.53 2.23
N LEU A 277 -5.26 7.90 3.41
CA LEU A 277 -6.21 6.89 3.92
C LEU A 277 -6.19 6.80 5.46
N PRO A 278 -7.16 6.13 6.12
CA PRO A 278 -7.03 5.72 7.52
C PRO A 278 -5.78 4.85 7.69
N GLY A 279 -4.82 5.28 8.53
CA GLY A 279 -3.46 4.72 8.57
C GLY A 279 -2.43 5.44 7.66
N GLY A 280 -2.63 6.75 7.39
CA GLY A 280 -1.90 7.54 6.38
C GLY A 280 -0.36 7.37 6.32
N PRO A 281 0.26 7.68 5.16
CA PRO A 281 1.63 7.27 4.84
C PRO A 281 2.62 7.79 5.87
N ALA A 282 3.47 6.89 6.36
CA ALA A 282 4.57 7.24 7.24
C ALA A 282 5.44 8.33 6.59
N ALA A 283 5.89 9.28 7.42
CA ALA A 283 6.82 10.31 7.01
C ALA A 283 8.18 10.07 7.65
N TYR A 284 9.22 10.35 6.87
CA TYR A 284 10.59 10.12 7.28
C TYR A 284 11.48 11.31 6.96
N ALA A 285 12.56 11.48 7.71
CA ALA A 285 13.54 12.52 7.52
C ALA A 285 14.96 11.97 7.49
N VAL A 286 15.80 12.58 6.64
CA VAL A 286 17.25 12.31 6.57
C VAL A 286 18.00 13.64 6.49
N LEU A 287 19.07 13.74 7.26
CA LEU A 287 19.91 14.93 7.40
C LEU A 287 21.32 14.66 6.87
N TRP A 288 21.81 15.53 5.98
CA TRP A 288 23.20 15.53 5.51
C TRP A 288 23.90 16.80 5.93
N CYS A 289 25.09 16.69 6.51
CA CYS A 289 25.83 17.80 7.13
C CYS A 289 27.24 17.92 6.56
N ASP A 290 27.73 19.16 6.45
CA ASP A 290 29.16 19.41 6.35
C ASP A 290 29.78 19.11 7.71
N LEU A 291 30.59 18.07 7.80
CA LEU A 291 31.10 17.60 9.08
C LEU A 291 32.50 18.16 9.39
N PRO A 292 32.79 18.39 10.69
CA PRO A 292 34.15 18.67 11.12
C PRO A 292 35.06 17.45 10.89
N PRO A 293 36.39 17.63 10.99
CA PRO A 293 37.34 16.51 10.96
C PRO A 293 36.98 15.46 12.01
N ASP A 294 37.19 14.18 11.68
CA ASP A 294 36.97 13.06 12.59
C ASP A 294 37.97 13.13 13.76
N ASP A 295 37.52 13.71 14.87
CA ASP A 295 38.26 13.93 16.11
C ASP A 295 37.36 13.50 17.28
N PRO A 296 37.82 12.59 18.16
CA PRO A 296 37.02 12.08 19.28
C PRO A 296 36.65 13.15 20.32
N HIS A 297 37.22 14.36 20.23
CA HIS A 297 36.88 15.50 21.08
C HIS A 297 35.83 16.42 20.47
N ILE A 298 35.36 16.14 19.24
CA ILE A 298 34.35 16.93 18.54
C ILE A 298 33.02 16.18 18.59
N GLU A 299 31.99 16.85 19.10
CA GLU A 299 30.62 16.30 19.08
C GLU A 299 30.07 16.39 17.66
N GLN A 300 29.74 15.24 17.05
CA GLN A 300 29.22 15.23 15.69
C GLN A 300 27.93 16.04 15.60
N PRO A 301 27.79 16.91 14.58
CA PRO A 301 26.55 17.60 14.29
C PRO A 301 25.35 16.65 14.21
N SER A 302 24.19 17.13 14.65
CA SER A 302 22.88 16.52 14.41
C SER A 302 21.81 17.62 14.34
N ALA A 303 20.56 17.26 14.09
CA ALA A 303 19.46 18.21 14.19
C ALA A 303 18.36 17.71 15.12
N ARG A 304 17.73 18.62 15.83
CA ARG A 304 16.53 18.37 16.63
C ARG A 304 15.33 18.98 15.93
N LEU A 305 14.37 18.14 15.56
CA LEU A 305 13.09 18.54 14.98
C LEU A 305 12.02 18.59 16.08
N ALA A 306 11.63 19.79 16.49
CA ALA A 306 10.63 20.03 17.52
C ALA A 306 9.25 20.37 16.92
N THR A 307 8.24 19.55 17.22
CA THR A 307 6.85 19.69 16.78
C THR A 307 5.95 19.86 17.99
N GLY A 308 5.67 21.10 18.38
CA GLY A 308 4.78 21.41 19.51
C GLY A 308 5.22 20.76 20.82
N ALA A 309 4.66 19.59 21.14
CA ALA A 309 4.92 18.84 22.36
C ALA A 309 6.03 17.77 22.24
N MET A 310 6.61 17.56 21.05
CA MET A 310 7.53 16.44 20.81
C MET A 310 8.79 16.88 20.08
N SER A 311 9.86 16.09 20.23
CA SER A 311 11.18 16.36 19.66
C SER A 311 11.77 15.08 19.09
N VAL A 312 12.38 15.17 17.91
CA VAL A 312 13.04 14.06 17.21
C VAL A 312 14.48 14.45 16.92
N ASP A 313 15.43 13.62 17.33
CA ASP A 313 16.83 13.82 16.97
C ASP A 313 17.12 13.13 15.63
N LEU A 314 17.80 13.86 14.74
CA LEU A 314 18.13 13.49 13.37
C LEU A 314 19.65 13.40 13.25
N PRO A 315 20.23 12.18 13.16
CA PRO A 315 21.68 12.03 13.02
C PRO A 315 22.16 12.57 11.68
N CYS A 316 23.34 13.22 11.66
CA CYS A 316 23.95 13.68 10.42
C CYS A 316 24.65 12.54 9.67
N ALA A 317 24.33 12.41 8.38
CA ALA A 317 25.23 11.80 7.40
C ALA A 317 26.17 12.85 6.80
N GLY A 318 27.35 12.46 6.33
CA GLY A 318 28.29 13.35 5.68
C GLY A 318 27.87 13.66 4.24
N ARG A 319 27.90 14.94 3.86
CA ARG A 319 27.63 15.37 2.47
C ARG A 319 28.63 14.83 1.45
N ASP A 320 29.87 14.59 1.90
CA ASP A 320 30.96 14.04 1.09
C ASP A 320 31.01 12.50 1.09
N GLY A 321 30.01 11.84 1.70
CA GLY A 321 29.85 10.39 1.70
C GLY A 321 30.34 9.65 2.96
N GLY A 322 30.89 10.36 3.95
CA GLY A 322 31.29 9.79 5.25
C GLY A 322 30.99 10.74 6.41
N PRO A 323 30.30 10.28 7.48
CA PRO A 323 29.71 8.96 7.68
C PRO A 323 28.50 8.75 6.75
N PRO A 324 28.19 7.51 6.40
CA PRO A 324 27.06 7.23 5.54
C PRO A 324 25.73 7.45 6.28
N VAL A 325 24.63 7.39 5.52
CA VAL A 325 23.29 7.34 6.11
C VAL A 325 23.12 5.98 6.77
N HIS A 326 23.08 5.93 8.10
CA HIS A 326 22.83 4.70 8.86
C HIS A 326 21.36 4.53 9.27
N GLN A 327 20.60 5.62 9.27
CA GLN A 327 19.22 5.65 9.75
C GLN A 327 18.37 6.62 8.94
N VAL A 328 17.13 6.22 8.69
CA VAL A 328 16.05 7.05 8.16
C VAL A 328 15.06 7.23 9.30
N THR A 329 14.82 8.46 9.74
CA THR A 329 14.15 8.73 11.01
C THR A 329 12.66 9.00 10.78
N ALA A 330 11.77 8.27 11.45
CA ALA A 330 10.34 8.55 11.39
C ALA A 330 10.04 9.93 12.00
N VAL A 331 9.11 10.66 11.39
CA VAL A 331 8.69 12.00 11.81
C VAL A 331 7.16 12.12 11.69
N PRO A 332 6.52 13.14 12.30
CA PRO A 332 5.10 13.36 12.09
C PRO A 332 4.76 13.48 10.60
N VAL A 333 3.57 13.04 10.19
CA VAL A 333 3.14 13.02 8.78
C VAL A 333 3.07 14.42 8.16
N SER A 334 2.72 15.44 8.94
CA SER A 334 2.65 16.81 8.49
C SER A 334 2.75 17.78 9.66
N GLY A 335 3.04 19.04 9.36
CA GLY A 335 2.90 20.14 10.31
C GLY A 335 4.07 21.12 10.31
N PRO A 336 3.92 22.20 11.09
CA PRO A 336 5.03 23.09 11.39
C PRO A 336 5.96 22.46 12.44
N ALA A 337 7.25 22.66 12.27
CA ALA A 337 8.27 22.33 13.26
C ALA A 337 9.37 23.38 13.28
N GLN A 338 10.16 23.34 14.35
CA GLN A 338 11.43 24.02 14.43
C GLN A 338 12.54 22.98 14.31
N VAL A 339 13.48 23.21 13.39
CA VAL A 339 14.70 22.41 13.29
C VAL A 339 15.83 23.20 13.93
N GLU A 340 16.51 22.61 14.90
CA GLU A 340 17.68 23.16 15.57
C GLU A 340 18.89 22.27 15.33
N LEU A 341 19.95 22.78 14.72
CA LEU A 341 21.23 22.10 14.58
C LEU A 341 22.00 22.15 15.91
N VAL A 342 22.46 20.98 16.36
CA VAL A 342 23.17 20.80 17.63
C VAL A 342 24.52 20.10 17.40
N GLY A 343 25.42 20.15 18.38
CA GLY A 343 26.79 19.64 18.28
C GLY A 343 27.80 20.69 17.78
N ASP A 344 29.01 20.26 17.44
CA ASP A 344 30.10 21.13 17.00
C ASP A 344 29.98 21.47 15.51
N LEU A 345 29.31 22.58 15.20
CA LEU A 345 29.08 23.05 13.83
C LEU A 345 30.33 23.75 13.25
N PRO A 346 30.76 23.40 12.01
CA PRO A 346 31.77 24.16 11.29
C PRO A 346 31.39 25.64 11.11
N ARG A 347 32.42 26.51 11.01
CA ARG A 347 32.21 27.96 10.80
C ARG A 347 31.61 28.31 9.43
N THR A 348 31.73 27.41 8.47
CA THR A 348 31.27 27.55 7.09
C THR A 348 30.66 26.23 6.64
N GLY A 349 29.64 26.28 5.80
CA GLY A 349 28.90 25.10 5.34
C GLY A 349 27.44 25.16 5.80
N GLY A 350 26.78 24.01 5.73
CA GLY A 350 25.43 23.85 6.20
C GLY A 350 24.98 22.39 6.20
N ALA A 351 23.70 22.19 6.44
CA ALA A 351 23.06 20.89 6.35
C ALA A 351 21.92 20.93 5.33
N THR A 352 21.63 19.79 4.73
CA THR A 352 20.44 19.59 3.90
C THR A 352 19.57 18.54 4.59
N LEU A 353 18.36 18.93 4.94
CA LEU A 353 17.32 18.08 5.49
C LEU A 353 16.33 17.73 4.39
N ALA A 354 15.98 16.46 4.21
CA ALA A 354 14.90 16.07 3.31
C ALA A 354 13.85 15.22 4.01
N PHE A 355 12.60 15.54 3.69
CA PHE A 355 11.42 14.80 4.12
C PHE A 355 10.95 13.87 3.01
N TYR A 356 10.60 12.66 3.40
CA TYR A 356 10.17 11.57 2.54
C TYR A 356 8.83 11.05 3.04
N ARG A 357 8.06 10.47 2.12
CA ARG A 357 6.85 9.71 2.42
C ARG A 357 6.90 8.36 1.75
N GLU A 358 6.08 7.45 2.22
CA GLU A 358 5.79 6.23 1.46
C GLU A 358 5.06 6.59 0.16
N GLY A 359 5.59 6.11 -0.97
CA GLY A 359 4.92 6.30 -2.25
C GLY A 359 3.72 5.37 -2.39
N ALA A 360 2.69 5.75 -3.15
CA ALA A 360 1.49 4.92 -3.43
C ALA A 360 1.76 3.54 -4.09
N LEU A 361 3.03 3.23 -4.39
CA LEU A 361 3.49 1.97 -4.98
C LEU A 361 4.64 1.36 -4.16
N SER A 362 4.91 1.81 -2.93
CA SER A 362 5.98 1.31 -2.05
C SER A 362 5.97 -0.22 -1.90
N ALA A 363 4.78 -0.83 -1.92
CA ALA A 363 4.52 -2.26 -1.90
C ALA A 363 4.72 -3.00 -3.24
N THR A 364 4.69 -2.28 -4.38
CA THR A 364 4.71 -2.86 -5.74
C THR A 364 5.91 -2.44 -6.58
N LEU A 365 6.75 -1.53 -6.08
CA LEU A 365 7.98 -1.13 -6.76
C LEU A 365 8.89 -2.35 -6.92
N PRO A 366 9.35 -2.67 -8.14
CA PRO A 366 10.30 -3.74 -8.36
C PRO A 366 11.56 -3.42 -7.56
N LEU A 367 11.79 -4.20 -6.51
CA LEU A 367 13.01 -4.12 -5.72
C LEU A 367 14.17 -4.49 -6.65
N PRO A 368 15.32 -3.79 -6.57
CA PRO A 368 16.47 -4.13 -7.39
C PRO A 368 16.77 -5.61 -7.21
N GLU A 369 16.95 -6.35 -8.32
CA GLU A 369 17.37 -7.75 -8.29
C GLU A 369 18.71 -7.83 -7.56
N GLY A 370 18.65 -8.23 -6.30
CA GLY A 370 19.80 -8.23 -5.41
C GLY A 370 20.68 -9.44 -5.65
N SER A 371 21.98 -9.26 -5.43
CA SER A 371 22.91 -10.36 -5.20
C SER A 371 22.41 -11.26 -4.07
N THR A 372 22.37 -12.56 -4.30
CA THR A 372 21.99 -13.55 -3.28
C THR A 372 23.07 -13.65 -2.22
N ALA A 373 22.70 -13.49 -0.95
CA ALA A 373 23.57 -13.91 0.14
C ALA A 373 23.69 -15.43 0.09
N THR A 374 24.90 -15.94 0.02
CA THR A 374 25.16 -17.36 -0.28
C THR A 374 25.07 -18.28 0.93
N THR A 375 24.94 -17.74 2.14
CA THR A 375 24.96 -18.55 3.38
C THR A 375 23.77 -18.24 4.26
N THR A 376 22.81 -19.17 4.34
CA THR A 376 21.73 -19.16 5.33
C THR A 376 22.31 -19.36 6.74
N PRO A 377 21.86 -18.59 7.75
CA PRO A 377 22.29 -18.77 9.13
C PRO A 377 22.00 -20.19 9.65
N PRO A 378 22.84 -20.72 10.55
CA PRO A 378 22.55 -21.98 11.22
C PRO A 378 21.36 -21.82 12.17
N VAL A 379 20.49 -22.83 12.21
CA VAL A 379 19.33 -22.87 13.12
C VAL A 379 19.82 -23.01 14.56
N PRO A 380 19.52 -22.06 15.47
CA PRO A 380 19.92 -22.16 16.87
C PRO A 380 19.33 -23.39 17.57
N THR A 381 20.03 -23.91 18.58
CA THR A 381 19.49 -25.02 19.39
C THR A 381 18.23 -24.57 20.13
N GLY A 382 17.15 -25.34 20.01
CA GLY A 382 15.85 -25.01 20.63
C GLY A 382 15.02 -24.01 19.83
N ALA A 383 15.41 -23.71 18.59
CA ALA A 383 14.53 -23.07 17.62
C ALA A 383 13.79 -24.11 16.76
N ALA A 384 12.65 -23.73 16.21
CA ALA A 384 11.89 -24.52 15.26
C ALA A 384 11.74 -23.72 13.95
N VAL A 385 12.05 -24.35 12.81
CA VAL A 385 11.95 -23.74 11.49
C VAL A 385 10.53 -23.91 10.93
N VAL A 386 10.07 -22.92 10.17
CA VAL A 386 8.86 -22.99 9.35
C VAL A 386 9.25 -23.56 7.99
N GLU A 387 8.99 -24.86 7.76
CA GLU A 387 9.50 -25.60 6.60
C GLU A 387 8.43 -26.01 5.57
N GLU A 388 7.12 -25.88 5.87
CA GLU A 388 6.09 -26.34 4.93
C GLU A 388 5.88 -25.31 3.80
N VAL A 389 6.52 -25.55 2.66
CA VAL A 389 6.27 -24.81 1.41
C VAL A 389 4.98 -25.33 0.79
N LEU A 390 3.92 -24.53 0.81
CA LEU A 390 2.61 -24.98 0.34
C LEU A 390 2.34 -24.66 -1.13
N VAL A 391 3.00 -23.65 -1.68
CA VAL A 391 2.78 -23.22 -3.07
C VAL A 391 4.14 -22.92 -3.70
N PRO A 392 4.61 -23.74 -4.67
CA PRO A 392 5.76 -23.37 -5.46
C PRO A 392 5.49 -22.02 -6.16
N ARG A 393 6.59 -21.29 -6.39
CA ARG A 393 6.66 -20.03 -7.14
C ARG A 393 5.62 -20.02 -8.28
N ASP A 394 5.02 -18.85 -8.52
CA ASP A 394 4.60 -18.32 -9.84
C ASP A 394 3.33 -17.41 -9.80
N TRP A 395 2.75 -17.12 -8.62
CA TRP A 395 1.82 -15.98 -8.46
C TRP A 395 2.61 -14.67 -8.33
N ALA A 396 2.86 -13.95 -9.44
CA ALA A 396 3.60 -12.67 -9.44
C ALA A 396 4.99 -12.71 -8.73
N GLY A 397 5.63 -13.88 -8.66
CA GLY A 397 6.89 -14.07 -7.94
C GLY A 397 6.75 -14.20 -6.41
N ARG A 398 5.55 -14.54 -5.92
CA ARG A 398 5.26 -14.76 -4.50
C ARG A 398 5.46 -16.21 -4.07
N THR A 399 5.69 -16.45 -2.77
CA THR A 399 5.78 -17.78 -2.15
C THR A 399 5.07 -17.78 -0.80
N ARG A 400 4.39 -18.88 -0.46
CA ARG A 400 3.73 -19.06 0.85
C ARG A 400 4.34 -20.23 1.61
N LEU A 401 4.80 -19.96 2.83
CA LEU A 401 5.24 -20.96 3.80
C LEU A 401 4.25 -21.00 4.96
N VAL A 402 3.99 -22.18 5.50
CA VAL A 402 3.17 -22.32 6.70
C VAL A 402 3.85 -23.29 7.66
N GLY A 403 3.61 -23.14 8.96
CA GLY A 403 4.12 -24.07 9.95
C GLY A 403 3.37 -23.97 11.26
N SER A 404 3.02 -25.13 11.84
CA SER A 404 2.48 -25.19 13.20
C SER A 404 3.60 -25.33 14.21
N LEU A 405 3.73 -24.37 15.12
CA LEU A 405 4.78 -24.31 16.12
C LEU A 405 4.19 -24.31 17.52
N ARG A 406 4.86 -25.00 18.46
CA ARG A 406 4.59 -24.87 19.88
C ARG A 406 5.52 -23.80 20.45
N VAL A 407 4.96 -22.64 20.76
CA VAL A 407 5.66 -21.45 21.26
C VAL A 407 5.51 -21.30 22.78
N SER A 408 6.46 -20.59 23.39
CA SER A 408 6.48 -20.22 24.80
C SER A 408 6.30 -18.71 25.00
N ALA A 409 6.20 -18.24 26.25
CA ALA A 409 6.07 -16.82 26.57
C ALA A 409 7.23 -15.97 26.04
N ALA A 410 8.41 -16.58 25.92
CA ALA A 410 9.65 -15.94 25.52
C ALA A 410 10.07 -16.32 24.08
N SER A 411 9.14 -16.83 23.29
CA SER A 411 9.37 -17.13 21.88
C SER A 411 9.28 -15.87 21.03
N GLU A 412 10.15 -15.76 20.04
CA GLU A 412 10.21 -14.70 19.04
C GLU A 412 10.36 -15.32 17.66
N LEU A 413 9.95 -14.61 16.62
CA LEU A 413 10.13 -15.03 15.24
C LEU A 413 11.36 -14.35 14.65
N GLN A 414 12.34 -15.14 14.25
CA GLN A 414 13.49 -14.66 13.51
C GLN A 414 13.29 -14.96 12.02
N VAL A 415 13.36 -13.93 11.19
CA VAL A 415 13.23 -13.98 9.75
C VAL A 415 14.58 -13.59 9.15
N TRP A 416 15.20 -14.47 8.38
CA TRP A 416 16.37 -14.17 7.57
C TRP A 416 15.99 -14.15 6.10
N ALA A 417 16.47 -13.14 5.39
CA ALA A 417 16.25 -12.99 3.96
C ALA A 417 17.59 -12.98 3.23
N GLY A 418 17.80 -13.97 2.36
CA GLY A 418 19.00 -14.10 1.53
C GLY A 418 18.98 -13.26 0.26
N ARG A 419 17.88 -12.54 -0.01
CA ARG A 419 17.70 -11.69 -1.19
C ARG A 419 16.83 -10.49 -0.87
N THR A 420 16.87 -9.47 -1.73
CA THR A 420 15.90 -8.38 -1.72
C THR A 420 14.50 -8.90 -2.04
N GLY A 421 13.49 -8.31 -1.41
CA GLY A 421 12.09 -8.75 -1.53
C GLY A 421 11.21 -8.14 -0.45
N SER A 422 9.98 -8.61 -0.33
CA SER A 422 9.15 -8.37 0.87
C SER A 422 8.81 -9.68 1.55
N VAL A 423 8.61 -9.62 2.87
CA VAL A 423 8.14 -10.72 3.72
C VAL A 423 7.01 -10.23 4.59
N SER A 424 5.87 -10.89 4.52
CA SER A 424 4.76 -10.71 5.45
C SER A 424 4.67 -11.96 6.32
N VAL A 425 4.68 -11.78 7.63
CA VAL A 425 4.55 -12.90 8.56
C VAL A 425 3.30 -12.70 9.41
N PHE A 426 2.50 -13.75 9.49
CA PHE A 426 1.29 -13.81 10.31
C PHE A 426 1.43 -14.94 11.30
N VAL A 427 0.94 -14.72 12.53
CA VAL A 427 0.81 -15.77 13.53
C VAL A 427 -0.64 -15.83 13.95
N ASP A 428 -1.29 -16.97 13.77
CA ASP A 428 -2.72 -17.12 14.04
C ASP A 428 -3.57 -16.00 13.38
N GLY A 429 -3.13 -15.52 12.20
CA GLY A 429 -3.81 -14.48 11.42
C GLY A 429 -3.48 -13.04 11.83
N LEU A 430 -2.67 -12.85 12.88
CA LEU A 430 -2.20 -11.54 13.31
C LEU A 430 -0.87 -11.19 12.63
N PRO A 431 -0.74 -10.02 11.98
CA PRO A 431 0.53 -9.61 11.38
C PRO A 431 1.58 -9.39 12.47
N VAL A 432 2.81 -9.86 12.24
CA VAL A 432 3.97 -9.60 13.11
C VAL A 432 5.02 -8.71 12.46
N THR A 433 4.93 -8.55 11.14
CA THR A 433 5.72 -7.62 10.33
C THR A 433 5.06 -6.23 10.24
N ASP A 434 4.23 -5.90 11.21
CA ASP A 434 3.52 -4.63 11.40
C ASP A 434 4.23 -3.82 12.49
N ASP A 435 4.46 -2.54 12.23
CA ASP A 435 5.10 -1.61 13.17
C ASP A 435 4.09 -0.78 13.98
N GLY A 436 2.79 -1.07 13.81
CA GLY A 436 1.68 -0.44 14.50
C GLY A 436 0.86 0.51 13.62
N ASP A 437 1.29 0.73 12.37
CA ASP A 437 0.56 1.53 11.38
C ASP A 437 -0.85 0.94 11.07
N LEU A 438 -1.01 -0.38 11.20
CA LEU A 438 -2.29 -1.06 11.00
C LEU A 438 -3.20 -1.11 12.24
N ALA A 439 -2.65 -0.89 13.44
CA ALA A 439 -3.35 -1.18 14.69
C ALA A 439 -4.34 -0.08 15.13
N ASN A 440 -4.11 1.18 14.72
CA ASN A 440 -5.00 2.29 15.07
C ASN A 440 -5.04 3.36 13.96
N PRO A 441 -6.06 3.35 13.08
CA PRO A 441 -6.19 4.33 12.01
C PRO A 441 -6.39 5.78 12.50
N ASP A 442 -6.83 5.96 13.75
CA ASP A 442 -7.08 7.27 14.36
C ASP A 442 -5.84 7.89 15.02
N ASP A 443 -4.81 7.08 15.31
CA ASP A 443 -3.52 7.51 15.86
C ASP A 443 -2.46 6.44 15.55
N PRO A 444 -1.91 6.41 14.33
CA PRO A 444 -0.98 5.36 13.89
C PRO A 444 0.39 5.41 14.58
N GLY A 445 0.58 6.23 15.63
CA GLY A 445 1.77 6.21 16.46
C GLY A 445 3.07 6.28 15.66
N TRP A 446 3.28 7.36 14.90
CA TRP A 446 4.39 7.49 13.94
C TRP A 446 5.79 7.21 14.54
N GLN A 447 5.95 7.38 15.86
CA GLN A 447 7.21 7.13 16.58
C GLN A 447 7.66 5.67 16.51
N GLY A 448 6.72 4.74 16.35
CA GLY A 448 6.99 3.31 16.20
C GLY A 448 7.33 2.90 14.77
N GLN A 449 7.14 3.80 13.79
CA GLN A 449 7.28 3.47 12.37
C GLN A 449 8.73 3.17 12.01
N GLN A 450 8.92 2.08 11.28
CA GLN A 450 10.22 1.58 10.88
C GLN A 450 10.30 1.57 9.36
N VAL A 451 11.32 2.23 8.79
CA VAL A 451 11.45 2.47 7.33
C VAL A 451 11.31 1.23 6.44
N ASP A 452 11.64 0.06 6.98
CA ASP A 452 11.59 -1.22 6.30
C ASP A 452 10.42 -2.11 6.73
N LEU A 453 9.55 -1.68 7.66
CA LEU A 453 8.23 -2.29 7.92
C LEU A 453 7.15 -1.39 7.35
N ARG A 454 6.34 -1.87 6.41
CA ARG A 454 5.33 -1.07 5.73
C ARG A 454 4.14 -1.92 5.37
N ASP A 455 2.94 -1.46 5.68
CA ASP A 455 1.70 -2.16 5.35
C ASP A 455 1.69 -3.61 5.88
N GLY A 456 2.27 -3.84 7.07
CA GLY A 456 2.42 -5.18 7.65
C GLY A 456 3.46 -6.06 6.96
N ARG A 457 4.39 -5.50 6.17
CA ARG A 457 5.47 -6.22 5.47
C ARG A 457 6.84 -5.73 5.85
N TRP A 458 7.77 -6.67 6.01
CA TRP A 458 9.19 -6.36 6.03
C TRP A 458 9.75 -6.28 4.62
N VAL A 459 10.16 -5.09 4.20
CA VAL A 459 10.78 -4.83 2.91
C VAL A 459 12.30 -4.93 3.04
N VAL A 460 12.84 -6.01 2.49
CA VAL A 460 14.26 -6.34 2.58
C VAL A 460 15.00 -5.67 1.43
N TYR A 461 15.79 -4.67 1.80
CA TYR A 461 16.73 -4.02 0.89
C TYR A 461 18.13 -4.63 0.98
N LEU A 462 18.46 -5.27 2.11
CA LEU A 462 19.77 -5.82 2.42
C LEU A 462 19.72 -7.36 2.40
N PRO A 463 20.17 -8.03 1.33
CA PRO A 463 20.35 -9.48 1.34
C PRO A 463 21.26 -9.93 2.48
N GLY A 464 20.93 -11.07 3.10
CA GLY A 464 21.69 -11.66 4.20
C GLY A 464 21.34 -11.11 5.57
N THR A 465 20.33 -10.24 5.69
CA THR A 465 19.91 -9.69 6.98
C THR A 465 18.91 -10.58 7.70
N SER A 466 18.91 -10.48 9.03
CA SER A 466 17.92 -11.09 9.90
C SER A 466 17.18 -10.02 10.69
N ARG A 467 15.90 -10.27 10.92
CA ARG A 467 15.08 -9.48 11.83
C ARG A 467 14.38 -10.39 12.82
N THR A 468 14.17 -9.87 14.02
CA THR A 468 13.45 -10.57 15.08
C THR A 468 12.17 -9.81 15.37
N PHE A 469 11.06 -10.52 15.37
CA PHE A 469 9.72 -10.02 15.64
C PHE A 469 9.19 -10.66 16.92
N PRO A 470 8.72 -9.89 17.90
CA PRO A 470 8.06 -10.45 19.06
C PRO A 470 6.76 -11.13 18.65
N LEU A 471 6.37 -12.19 19.37
CA LEU A 471 5.01 -12.73 19.21
C LEU A 471 3.97 -11.70 19.70
N PRO A 472 2.83 -11.57 19.01
CA PRO A 472 1.73 -10.71 19.44
C PRO A 472 1.32 -11.04 20.87
N GLU A 473 1.04 -10.01 21.66
CA GLU A 473 0.75 -10.17 23.09
C GLU A 473 -0.45 -11.11 23.32
N GLN A 474 -1.46 -11.07 22.45
CA GLN A 474 -2.65 -11.93 22.55
C GLN A 474 -2.33 -13.42 22.29
N LEU A 475 -1.19 -13.71 21.67
CA LEU A 475 -0.73 -15.06 21.34
C LEU A 475 0.33 -15.58 22.31
N ARG A 476 0.93 -14.69 23.11
CA ARG A 476 1.96 -15.05 24.08
C ARG A 476 1.33 -15.89 25.20
N PRO A 477 1.72 -17.17 25.36
CA PRO A 477 1.23 -17.96 26.48
C PRO A 477 1.80 -17.42 27.80
N PRO A 478 1.14 -17.67 28.95
CA PRO A 478 1.72 -17.35 30.25
C PRO A 478 3.06 -18.06 30.50
N ASP A 479 3.89 -17.51 31.37
CA ASP A 479 5.17 -18.11 31.75
C ASP A 479 5.02 -19.57 32.18
N GLY A 480 5.93 -20.42 31.69
CA GLY A 480 5.92 -21.86 31.93
C GLY A 480 4.84 -22.65 31.17
N ARG A 481 3.99 -21.98 30.37
CA ARG A 481 3.03 -22.62 29.47
C ARG A 481 3.49 -22.53 28.02
N ALA A 482 2.91 -23.41 27.20
CA ALA A 482 3.13 -23.43 25.76
C ALA A 482 1.79 -23.37 25.02
N ARG A 483 1.78 -22.73 23.87
CA ARG A 483 0.64 -22.62 22.95
C ARG A 483 1.03 -23.14 21.58
N VAL A 484 0.10 -23.77 20.88
CA VAL A 484 0.29 -24.09 19.46
C VAL A 484 -0.24 -22.91 18.65
N VAL A 485 0.59 -22.39 17.76
CA VAL A 485 0.26 -21.33 16.81
C VAL A 485 0.56 -21.80 15.39
N THR A 486 -0.17 -21.26 14.42
CA THR A 486 0.17 -21.38 12.99
C THR A 486 0.92 -20.12 12.58
N VAL A 487 2.10 -20.29 12.00
CA VAL A 487 2.86 -19.21 11.35
C VAL A 487 2.65 -19.31 9.85
N GLU A 488 2.21 -18.23 9.23
CA GLU A 488 2.10 -18.09 7.77
C GLU A 488 3.07 -17.02 7.31
N VAL A 489 3.78 -17.30 6.23
CA VAL A 489 4.78 -16.40 5.66
C VAL A 489 4.48 -16.23 4.19
N PHE A 490 4.32 -15.00 3.76
CA PHE A 490 4.20 -14.62 2.36
C PHE A 490 5.47 -13.88 1.97
N THR A 491 6.05 -14.22 0.82
CA THR A 491 7.18 -13.47 0.28
C THR A 491 6.89 -13.01 -1.13
N GLN A 492 7.54 -11.93 -1.54
CA GLN A 492 7.58 -11.48 -2.93
C GLN A 492 9.03 -11.23 -3.33
N GLY A 493 9.46 -11.81 -4.46
CA GLY A 493 10.80 -11.59 -5.01
C GLY A 493 11.94 -12.39 -4.35
N MET A 494 11.68 -13.16 -3.28
CA MET A 494 12.72 -13.86 -2.52
C MET A 494 12.99 -15.31 -2.94
N GLY A 495 12.03 -15.98 -3.56
CA GLY A 495 12.16 -17.41 -3.88
C GLY A 495 12.41 -18.26 -2.63
N GLN A 496 13.39 -19.18 -2.70
CA GLN A 496 13.80 -20.04 -1.58
C GLN A 496 14.84 -19.39 -0.65
N ASP A 497 15.24 -18.15 -0.89
CA ASP A 497 16.26 -17.46 -0.07
C ASP A 497 15.64 -16.82 1.17
N LEU A 498 14.91 -17.62 1.94
CA LEU A 498 14.23 -17.21 3.17
C LEU A 498 14.38 -18.31 4.23
N GLN A 499 14.62 -17.91 5.47
CA GLN A 499 14.49 -18.79 6.63
C GLN A 499 13.64 -18.09 7.69
N VAL A 500 12.57 -18.73 8.12
CA VAL A 500 11.76 -18.28 9.26
C VAL A 500 11.84 -19.32 10.36
N LEU A 501 12.22 -18.90 11.55
CA LEU A 501 12.29 -19.75 12.73
C LEU A 501 11.65 -19.08 13.93
N ALA A 502 11.08 -19.87 14.83
CA ALA A 502 10.67 -19.42 16.15
C ALA A 502 11.71 -19.83 17.18
N THR A 503 12.18 -18.89 17.99
CA THR A 503 13.09 -19.14 19.11
C THR A 503 12.34 -19.80 20.27
N ARG A 504 13.04 -20.65 21.04
CA ARG A 504 12.49 -21.36 22.21
C ARG A 504 11.18 -22.09 21.89
N ALA A 505 11.09 -22.64 20.69
CA ALA A 505 9.90 -23.27 20.16
C ALA A 505 10.22 -24.72 19.77
N GLN A 506 9.16 -25.51 19.62
CA GLN A 506 9.26 -26.86 19.08
C GLN A 506 8.32 -26.97 17.89
N PRO A 507 8.67 -27.75 16.85
CA PRO A 507 7.68 -28.15 15.86
C PRO A 507 6.47 -28.72 16.61
N ALA A 508 5.29 -28.16 16.37
CA ALA A 508 4.09 -28.86 16.84
C ALA A 508 4.02 -30.18 16.06
N ARG A 509 3.41 -31.22 16.65
CA ARG A 509 3.00 -32.35 15.82
C ARG A 509 2.19 -31.76 14.67
N PRO A 510 2.46 -32.15 13.41
CA PRO A 510 1.59 -31.76 12.32
C PRO A 510 0.17 -32.01 12.79
N ARG A 511 -0.67 -30.96 12.83
CA ARG A 511 -2.10 -31.24 12.80
C ARG A 511 -2.25 -32.13 11.56
N PRO A 512 -2.91 -33.30 11.66
CA PRO A 512 -3.01 -34.20 10.52
C PRO A 512 -3.42 -33.37 9.32
N THR A 513 -2.55 -33.33 8.30
CA THR A 513 -2.85 -32.66 7.04
C THR A 513 -4.21 -33.19 6.59
N GLY A 514 -5.20 -32.31 6.51
CA GLY A 514 -6.57 -32.70 6.20
C GLY A 514 -7.30 -33.42 7.33
N GLY A 515 -7.81 -32.65 8.30
CA GLY A 515 -9.25 -32.82 8.52
C GLY A 515 -9.91 -32.58 7.18
N SER A 516 -10.42 -33.62 6.51
CA SER A 516 -11.09 -33.44 5.22
C SER A 516 -12.14 -32.35 5.39
N ALA A 517 -12.18 -31.42 4.44
CA ALA A 517 -13.27 -30.48 4.36
C ALA A 517 -14.58 -31.27 4.49
N VAL A 518 -15.43 -30.89 5.43
CA VAL A 518 -16.64 -31.67 5.69
C VAL A 518 -17.63 -31.29 4.60
N PRO A 519 -18.00 -32.20 3.68
CA PRO A 519 -18.98 -31.87 2.66
C PRO A 519 -20.29 -31.49 3.36
N LEU A 520 -20.86 -30.37 2.95
CA LEU A 520 -22.18 -29.96 3.38
C LEU A 520 -23.21 -30.69 2.53
N ASP A 521 -24.27 -31.16 3.16
CA ASP A 521 -25.44 -31.67 2.43
C ASP A 521 -26.03 -30.50 1.66
N LEU A 522 -25.82 -30.51 0.34
CA LEU A 522 -26.41 -29.53 -0.53
C LEU A 522 -27.92 -29.69 -0.47
N PRO A 523 -28.69 -28.61 -0.24
CA PRO A 523 -30.10 -28.65 -0.55
C PRO A 523 -30.26 -29.02 -2.03
N GLY A 524 -31.33 -29.74 -2.36
CA GLY A 524 -31.53 -30.23 -3.74
C GLY A 524 -31.44 -29.09 -4.76
N PRO A 525 -31.17 -29.37 -6.04
CA PRO A 525 -31.06 -28.35 -7.10
C PRO A 525 -32.29 -27.42 -7.23
N ASP A 526 -33.40 -27.75 -6.57
CA ASP A 526 -34.63 -26.97 -6.50
C ASP A 526 -34.68 -25.95 -5.34
N GLU A 527 -33.80 -26.07 -4.32
CA GLU A 527 -33.79 -25.24 -3.10
C GLU A 527 -32.70 -24.15 -3.10
N PHE A 528 -31.57 -24.37 -3.79
CA PHE A 528 -30.66 -23.28 -4.13
C PHE A 528 -31.21 -22.61 -5.39
N LEU A 529 -31.44 -21.29 -5.35
CA LEU A 529 -31.99 -20.55 -6.50
C LEU A 529 -31.29 -20.99 -7.79
N PRO A 530 -32.01 -21.47 -8.82
CA PRO A 530 -31.38 -22.28 -9.88
C PRO A 530 -30.25 -21.60 -10.66
N GLN A 531 -30.12 -20.27 -10.60
CA GLN A 531 -29.19 -19.50 -11.41
C GLN A 531 -28.86 -18.16 -10.72
N ALA A 532 -27.81 -18.12 -9.90
CA ALA A 532 -27.19 -16.84 -9.54
C ALA A 532 -26.14 -16.51 -10.61
N GLY A 533 -26.44 -15.53 -11.47
CA GLY A 533 -25.47 -15.02 -12.45
C GLY A 533 -24.97 -16.06 -13.48
N GLY A 534 -25.82 -17.01 -13.89
CA GLY A 534 -25.44 -18.03 -14.88
C GLY A 534 -24.56 -19.17 -14.34
N HIS A 535 -24.50 -19.36 -13.02
CA HIS A 535 -23.75 -20.45 -12.38
C HIS A 535 -24.67 -21.34 -11.54
N ARG A 536 -24.32 -22.63 -11.42
CA ARG A 536 -24.98 -23.63 -10.57
C ARG A 536 -24.05 -24.07 -9.44
N LEU A 537 -24.58 -24.25 -8.25
CA LEU A 537 -23.84 -24.83 -7.13
C LEU A 537 -23.58 -26.32 -7.38
N VAL A 538 -22.31 -26.73 -7.42
CA VAL A 538 -21.91 -28.12 -7.64
C VAL A 538 -21.23 -28.75 -6.43
N GLY A 539 -20.87 -27.98 -5.39
CA GLY A 539 -20.24 -28.49 -4.18
C GLY A 539 -20.25 -27.46 -3.05
N ALA A 540 -20.33 -27.94 -1.81
CA ALA A 540 -20.17 -27.10 -0.63
C ALA A 540 -19.45 -27.87 0.47
N TRP A 541 -18.59 -27.19 1.22
CA TRP A 541 -17.82 -27.78 2.31
C TRP A 541 -17.64 -26.82 3.47
N THR A 542 -17.58 -27.37 4.67
CA THR A 542 -17.09 -26.70 5.87
C THR A 542 -15.58 -26.93 5.98
N VAL A 543 -14.80 -25.85 5.96
CA VAL A 543 -13.33 -25.88 5.92
C VAL A 543 -12.75 -25.13 7.13
N PRO A 544 -11.90 -25.77 7.95
CA PRO A 544 -11.19 -25.08 9.02
C PRO A 544 -10.33 -23.91 8.51
N GLN A 545 -10.30 -22.82 9.28
CA GLN A 545 -9.45 -21.66 9.01
C GLN A 545 -8.15 -21.78 9.82
N ASP A 546 -7.31 -22.76 9.48
CA ASP A 546 -6.10 -23.08 10.25
C ASP A 546 -4.78 -22.89 9.50
N GLY A 547 -4.84 -22.32 8.29
CA GLY A 547 -3.70 -22.10 7.39
C GLY A 547 -3.33 -23.32 6.53
N LEU A 548 -3.83 -24.50 6.84
CA LEU A 548 -3.38 -25.76 6.22
C LEU A 548 -4.20 -26.14 4.98
N ALA A 549 -3.68 -27.12 4.24
CA ALA A 549 -4.35 -27.66 3.06
C ALA A 549 -5.54 -28.55 3.47
N HIS A 550 -6.70 -28.33 2.85
CA HIS A 550 -7.88 -29.19 3.00
C HIS A 550 -8.35 -29.71 1.65
N ASP A 551 -8.40 -31.04 1.51
CA ASP A 551 -9.01 -31.71 0.35
C ASP A 551 -10.53 -31.45 0.32
N LEU A 552 -11.03 -30.86 -0.77
CA LEU A 552 -12.44 -30.73 -1.13
C LEU A 552 -12.93 -32.00 -1.83
N ARG A 553 -13.15 -33.07 -1.08
CA ARG A 553 -13.64 -34.33 -1.65
C ARG A 553 -15.12 -34.22 -1.97
N GLN A 554 -15.48 -34.51 -3.22
CA GLN A 554 -16.87 -34.65 -3.63
C GLN A 554 -17.25 -36.15 -3.69
N VAL A 555 -18.42 -36.50 -3.18
CA VAL A 555 -18.90 -37.90 -3.25
C VAL A 555 -19.11 -38.27 -4.72
N GLY A 556 -18.32 -39.24 -5.21
CA GLY A 556 -18.44 -39.78 -6.58
C GLY A 556 -17.73 -38.99 -7.68
N ARG A 557 -16.99 -37.91 -7.36
CA ARG A 557 -16.19 -37.15 -8.33
C ARG A 557 -14.82 -36.78 -7.76
N PRO A 558 -13.71 -37.11 -8.43
CA PRO A 558 -12.38 -36.75 -7.97
C PRO A 558 -12.02 -35.28 -8.26
N ASP A 559 -12.56 -34.69 -9.33
CA ASP A 559 -12.20 -33.35 -9.82
C ASP A 559 -13.44 -32.43 -9.92
N LEU A 560 -13.20 -31.11 -9.92
CA LEU A 560 -14.21 -30.10 -10.24
C LEU A 560 -14.48 -30.06 -11.75
N GLU A 561 -15.68 -29.64 -12.15
CA GLU A 561 -15.99 -29.42 -13.56
C GLU A 561 -15.13 -28.26 -14.12
N PRO A 562 -14.67 -28.31 -15.38
CA PRO A 562 -13.94 -27.19 -15.99
C PRO A 562 -14.72 -25.88 -15.89
N GLY A 563 -14.03 -24.80 -15.54
CA GLY A 563 -14.64 -23.48 -15.34
C GLY A 563 -15.37 -23.31 -14.00
N THR A 564 -15.28 -24.27 -13.08
CA THR A 564 -15.84 -24.10 -11.73
C THR A 564 -15.11 -23.00 -10.96
N GLU A 565 -15.85 -22.02 -10.46
CA GLU A 565 -15.36 -21.00 -9.54
C GLU A 565 -15.49 -21.47 -8.09
N LEU A 566 -14.47 -21.22 -7.27
CA LEU A 566 -14.51 -21.48 -5.83
C LEU A 566 -14.63 -20.16 -5.06
N VAL A 567 -15.49 -20.14 -4.05
CA VAL A 567 -15.69 -18.99 -3.15
C VAL A 567 -15.76 -19.49 -1.71
N ALA A 568 -15.06 -18.83 -0.79
CA ALA A 568 -15.05 -19.15 0.63
C ALA A 568 -15.71 -18.04 1.46
N PHE A 569 -16.58 -18.43 2.40
CA PHE A 569 -17.28 -17.56 3.32
C PHE A 569 -16.70 -17.74 4.71
N THR A 570 -16.00 -16.75 5.22
CA THR A 570 -15.18 -16.86 6.44
C THR A 570 -15.94 -16.56 7.73
N GLY A 571 -17.23 -16.21 7.65
CA GLY A 571 -18.12 -15.91 8.78
C GLY A 571 -17.84 -14.56 9.46
N ALA A 572 -16.58 -14.13 9.54
CA ALA A 572 -16.16 -12.80 9.96
C ALA A 572 -15.36 -12.12 8.83
N ALA A 573 -15.28 -10.78 8.85
CA ALA A 573 -14.31 -10.08 8.02
C ALA A 573 -12.91 -10.63 8.34
N PRO A 574 -12.08 -10.93 7.32
CA PRO A 574 -10.68 -11.26 7.57
C PRO A 574 -10.07 -10.19 8.47
N VAL A 575 -9.25 -10.63 9.43
CA VAL A 575 -8.74 -9.84 10.54
C VAL A 575 -8.28 -8.45 10.07
N ALA A 576 -8.74 -7.43 10.80
CA ALA A 576 -8.63 -5.99 10.56
C ALA A 576 -7.51 -5.50 9.61
N GLY A 577 -7.91 -4.71 8.60
CA GLY A 577 -7.30 -3.40 8.37
C GLY A 577 -6.04 -3.28 7.51
N GLY A 578 -5.42 -4.35 7.04
CA GLY A 578 -4.27 -4.24 6.13
C GLY A 578 -4.68 -3.67 4.75
N PRO A 579 -4.02 -2.62 4.22
CA PRO A 579 -4.33 -2.04 2.92
C PRO A 579 -4.02 -2.99 1.75
N ASP A 580 -3.17 -3.99 1.97
CA ASP A 580 -2.97 -5.05 1.00
C ASP A 580 -4.01 -6.17 1.19
N ARG A 581 -5.21 -5.92 0.64
CA ARG A 581 -6.27 -6.91 0.38
C ARG A 581 -5.74 -8.16 -0.34
N ASP A 582 -4.54 -8.08 -0.91
CA ASP A 582 -3.92 -9.13 -1.69
C ASP A 582 -3.14 -10.20 -0.89
N GLU A 583 -3.02 -10.16 0.43
CA GLU A 583 -2.25 -11.18 1.19
C GLU A 583 -3.09 -12.00 2.18
N GLY A 584 -4.36 -11.61 2.39
CA GLY A 584 -5.33 -12.37 3.16
C GLY A 584 -6.08 -13.45 2.36
N TRP A 585 -5.64 -13.81 1.16
CA TRP A 585 -6.38 -14.76 0.32
C TRP A 585 -6.38 -16.18 0.87
N GLY A 586 -7.51 -16.87 0.65
CA GLY A 586 -7.43 -18.31 0.53
C GLY A 586 -6.72 -18.69 -0.78
N LEU A 587 -6.21 -19.90 -0.89
CA LEU A 587 -5.71 -20.43 -2.15
C LEU A 587 -6.50 -21.68 -2.52
N ALA A 588 -6.65 -21.95 -3.80
CA ALA A 588 -7.24 -23.17 -4.30
C ALA A 588 -6.31 -23.83 -5.32
N GLN A 589 -5.99 -25.11 -5.11
CA GLN A 589 -5.31 -25.96 -6.08
C GLN A 589 -6.32 -26.93 -6.67
N HIS A 590 -6.40 -26.99 -7.98
CA HIS A 590 -7.22 -27.96 -8.70
C HIS A 590 -6.59 -28.30 -10.03
N ARG A 591 -7.12 -29.33 -10.71
CA ARG A 591 -6.62 -29.77 -12.00
C ARG A 591 -7.33 -29.04 -13.13
N GLU A 592 -6.56 -28.49 -14.07
CA GLU A 592 -7.05 -27.82 -15.28
C GLU A 592 -6.16 -28.23 -16.47
N ASP A 593 -6.77 -28.59 -17.60
CA ASP A 593 -6.08 -29.01 -18.84
C ASP A 593 -4.95 -30.05 -18.67
N GLY A 594 -5.06 -30.90 -17.65
CA GLY A 594 -4.11 -31.98 -17.37
C GLY A 594 -2.96 -31.61 -16.43
N GLY A 595 -2.85 -30.35 -15.99
CA GLY A 595 -1.92 -29.87 -14.96
C GLY A 595 -2.63 -29.46 -13.67
N ASP A 596 -1.89 -29.37 -12.57
CA ASP A 596 -2.40 -28.71 -11.36
C ASP A 596 -2.23 -27.19 -11.54
N VAL A 597 -3.22 -26.43 -11.09
CA VAL A 597 -3.22 -24.97 -11.11
C VAL A 597 -3.54 -24.47 -9.71
N VAL A 598 -2.80 -23.45 -9.26
CA VAL A 598 -3.13 -22.72 -8.04
C VAL A 598 -3.72 -21.37 -8.40
N ARG A 599 -4.88 -21.04 -7.80
CA ARG A 599 -5.57 -19.76 -7.97
C ARG A 599 -5.87 -19.11 -6.62
N PRO A 600 -5.93 -17.77 -6.55
CA PRO A 600 -6.54 -17.08 -5.43
C PRO A 600 -7.98 -17.58 -5.22
N LEU A 601 -8.32 -17.89 -3.97
CA LEU A 601 -9.67 -18.24 -3.55
C LEU A 601 -10.35 -16.98 -3.04
N LEU A 602 -11.48 -16.63 -3.64
CA LEU A 602 -12.26 -15.49 -3.22
C LEU A 602 -12.75 -15.69 -1.78
N LEU A 603 -12.42 -14.75 -0.89
CA LEU A 603 -12.94 -14.72 0.48
C LEU A 603 -14.05 -13.68 0.60
N ALA A 604 -15.22 -14.11 1.07
CA ALA A 604 -16.36 -13.25 1.38
C ALA A 604 -16.60 -13.22 2.90
N PRO A 605 -16.78 -12.04 3.50
CA PRO A 605 -17.18 -11.94 4.91
C PRO A 605 -18.62 -12.41 5.11
N GLY A 606 -18.91 -12.97 6.28
CA GLY A 606 -20.25 -13.39 6.69
C GLY A 606 -20.64 -14.80 6.23
N ASP A 607 -21.93 -15.11 6.39
CA ASP A 607 -22.53 -16.39 6.00
C ASP A 607 -23.10 -16.32 4.58
N PRO A 608 -23.18 -17.46 3.86
CA PRO A 608 -23.84 -17.54 2.56
C PRO A 608 -25.37 -17.45 2.74
N ASP A 609 -25.92 -16.26 3.00
CA ASP A 609 -27.37 -16.07 3.04
C ASP A 609 -27.97 -16.07 1.62
N ALA A 610 -28.90 -16.99 1.37
CA ALA A 610 -29.51 -17.26 0.06
C ALA A 610 -30.25 -16.04 -0.56
N ASP A 611 -30.74 -15.11 0.27
CA ASP A 611 -31.49 -13.93 -0.19
C ASP A 611 -30.59 -12.74 -0.60
N GLY A 612 -29.28 -12.79 -0.27
CA GLY A 612 -28.31 -11.73 -0.54
C GLY A 612 -27.42 -11.95 -1.77
N TRP A 613 -27.57 -13.10 -2.44
CA TRP A 613 -26.78 -13.49 -3.60
C TRP A 613 -27.29 -12.83 -4.88
N SER A 614 -26.59 -11.79 -5.34
CA SER A 614 -26.73 -11.27 -6.71
C SER A 614 -25.38 -11.26 -7.41
N ALA A 615 -25.37 -11.54 -8.72
CA ALA A 615 -24.17 -11.56 -9.56
C ALA A 615 -23.31 -10.28 -9.43
N ARG A 616 -23.96 -9.15 -9.12
CA ARG A 616 -23.30 -7.85 -8.83
C ARG A 616 -22.35 -7.86 -7.63
N ARG A 617 -22.47 -8.80 -6.70
CA ARG A 617 -21.53 -8.95 -5.56
C ARG A 617 -20.30 -9.80 -5.90
N LEU A 618 -20.30 -10.55 -7.00
CA LEU A 618 -19.13 -11.30 -7.49
C LEU A 618 -18.31 -10.49 -8.51
N ASP A 619 -18.96 -9.58 -9.25
CA ASP A 619 -18.30 -8.72 -10.26
C ASP A 619 -17.10 -7.90 -9.76
N PRO A 620 -17.11 -7.22 -8.59
CA PRO A 620 -15.93 -6.49 -8.12
C PRO A 620 -14.75 -7.40 -7.73
N TRP A 621 -14.99 -8.70 -7.58
CA TRP A 621 -13.97 -9.69 -7.20
C TRP A 621 -13.52 -10.59 -8.37
N ARG A 622 -14.26 -10.59 -9.49
CA ARG A 622 -13.88 -11.27 -10.73
C ARG A 622 -12.66 -10.65 -11.42
N VAL A 623 -12.41 -9.35 -11.21
CA VAL A 623 -11.30 -8.62 -11.85
C VAL A 623 -9.91 -9.08 -11.37
N GLN A 624 -9.83 -9.86 -10.28
CA GLN A 624 -8.56 -10.43 -9.79
C GLN A 624 -8.27 -11.86 -10.29
N GLN A 625 -9.13 -12.45 -11.16
CA GLN A 625 -9.10 -13.88 -11.49
C GLN A 625 -8.22 -14.31 -12.68
N ASP A 626 -7.52 -13.41 -13.36
CA ASP A 626 -6.68 -13.80 -14.52
C ASP A 626 -5.28 -14.34 -14.16
N LEU A 627 -5.03 -14.61 -12.88
CA LEU A 627 -3.78 -15.22 -12.40
C LEU A 627 -3.94 -16.74 -12.28
N THR A 628 -3.93 -17.41 -13.43
CA THR A 628 -3.84 -18.87 -13.53
C THR A 628 -2.39 -19.28 -13.62
N VAL A 629 -1.90 -19.99 -12.61
CA VAL A 629 -0.52 -20.45 -12.53
C VAL A 629 -0.47 -21.97 -12.70
N PRO A 630 0.13 -22.49 -13.79
CA PRO A 630 0.40 -23.91 -13.88
C PRO A 630 1.46 -24.31 -12.84
N VAL A 631 1.19 -25.35 -12.05
CA VAL A 631 2.17 -25.95 -11.15
C VAL A 631 3.26 -26.60 -12.01
N VAL A 632 4.44 -25.98 -12.06
CA VAL A 632 5.60 -26.56 -12.75
C VAL A 632 6.04 -27.80 -11.97
N GLY A 633 5.87 -28.98 -12.57
CA GLY A 633 6.32 -30.25 -11.98
C GLY A 633 7.83 -30.26 -11.71
N PRO A 634 8.32 -31.10 -10.76
CA PRO A 634 9.69 -31.08 -10.30
C PRO A 634 10.65 -31.53 -11.41
N GLY A 635 11.20 -30.54 -12.10
CA GLY A 635 12.23 -30.69 -13.12
C GLY A 635 13.58 -30.11 -12.73
N GLN A 636 13.82 -29.69 -11.48
CA GLN A 636 15.15 -29.39 -10.91
C GLN A 636 14.99 -28.84 -9.48
N GLY A 637 15.30 -29.62 -8.44
CA GLY A 637 15.65 -29.03 -7.14
C GLY A 637 15.26 -29.79 -5.87
N ASP A 638 13.99 -30.11 -5.64
CA ASP A 638 13.56 -30.51 -4.29
C ASP A 638 12.53 -31.68 -4.28
N PRO A 639 12.87 -32.84 -3.67
CA PRO A 639 11.99 -34.01 -3.57
C PRO A 639 10.95 -33.93 -2.43
N THR A 640 10.79 -32.80 -1.74
CA THR A 640 9.94 -32.71 -0.54
C THR A 640 8.51 -32.21 -0.77
N VAL A 641 8.17 -31.68 -1.95
CA VAL A 641 6.78 -31.33 -2.29
C VAL A 641 6.07 -32.56 -2.86
N PRO A 642 5.04 -33.12 -2.20
CA PRO A 642 4.30 -34.24 -2.75
C PRO A 642 3.55 -33.78 -4.01
N VAL A 643 4.12 -34.12 -5.18
CA VAL A 643 3.40 -34.05 -6.45
C VAL A 643 2.16 -34.91 -6.30
N ALA A 644 1.01 -34.28 -6.55
CA ALA A 644 -0.26 -34.96 -6.62
C ALA A 644 -0.16 -36.07 -7.69
N GLY A 645 -0.24 -37.34 -7.27
CA GLY A 645 -0.47 -38.44 -8.20
C GLY A 645 -1.79 -38.29 -8.98
N PRO A 646 -2.01 -39.07 -10.04
CA PRO A 646 -3.29 -39.03 -10.74
C PRO A 646 -4.46 -39.35 -9.79
N GLY A 647 -5.41 -38.41 -9.63
CA GLY A 647 -6.66 -38.58 -8.87
C GLY A 647 -6.76 -37.88 -7.50
N HIS A 648 -6.06 -36.76 -7.27
CA HIS A 648 -6.23 -35.98 -6.04
C HIS A 648 -7.38 -34.97 -6.13
N ALA A 649 -8.16 -34.91 -5.05
CA ALA A 649 -9.21 -33.91 -4.88
C ALA A 649 -8.64 -32.48 -4.91
N PRO A 650 -9.45 -31.48 -5.35
CA PRO A 650 -9.10 -30.08 -5.20
C PRO A 650 -8.72 -29.78 -3.75
N ARG A 651 -7.76 -28.89 -3.54
CA ARG A 651 -7.34 -28.45 -2.21
C ARG A 651 -7.58 -26.98 -2.05
N VAL A 652 -7.94 -26.59 -0.83
CA VAL A 652 -8.00 -25.19 -0.45
C VAL A 652 -7.14 -24.93 0.78
N TRP A 653 -6.61 -23.72 0.84
CA TRP A 653 -5.96 -23.16 2.01
C TRP A 653 -6.73 -21.92 2.41
N LEU A 654 -7.13 -21.82 3.66
CA LEU A 654 -7.75 -20.62 4.20
C LEU A 654 -6.80 -19.98 5.22
N PRO A 655 -6.84 -18.65 5.40
CA PRO A 655 -6.05 -17.97 6.42
C PRO A 655 -6.22 -18.62 7.79
N ALA A 656 -5.15 -18.71 8.57
CA ALA A 656 -5.21 -19.20 9.94
C ALA A 656 -5.88 -18.15 10.81
N VAL A 657 -7.10 -18.40 11.27
CA VAL A 657 -7.79 -17.51 12.21
C VAL A 657 -8.33 -18.31 13.39
N PRO A 658 -7.46 -18.74 14.32
CA PRO A 658 -7.85 -19.64 15.39
C PRO A 658 -8.93 -19.07 16.30
N GLY A 659 -9.95 -19.87 16.58
CA GLY A 659 -11.12 -19.45 17.35
C GLY A 659 -12.28 -18.95 16.49
N HIS A 660 -12.07 -18.72 15.19
CA HIS A 660 -13.16 -18.45 14.25
C HIS A 660 -13.90 -19.74 13.89
N PRO A 661 -15.21 -19.65 13.55
CA PRO A 661 -15.92 -20.77 12.98
C PRO A 661 -15.24 -21.22 11.67
N PRO A 662 -15.33 -22.52 11.31
CA PRO A 662 -14.93 -22.97 9.99
C PRO A 662 -15.63 -22.16 8.89
N ALA A 663 -14.93 -21.91 7.79
CA ALA A 663 -15.50 -21.25 6.63
C ALA A 663 -16.37 -22.21 5.81
N THR A 664 -17.32 -21.65 5.06
CA THR A 664 -18.07 -22.39 4.05
C THR A 664 -17.45 -22.15 2.68
N VAL A 665 -16.96 -23.19 2.01
CA VAL A 665 -16.44 -23.11 0.64
C VAL A 665 -17.48 -23.66 -0.32
N LEU A 666 -17.77 -22.90 -1.38
CA LEU A 666 -18.72 -23.24 -2.43
C LEU A 666 -18.00 -23.43 -3.76
N ALA A 667 -18.45 -24.39 -4.56
CA ALA A 667 -18.03 -24.62 -5.94
C ALA A 667 -19.19 -24.30 -6.89
N LEU A 668 -18.98 -23.35 -7.80
CA LEU A 668 -19.97 -22.82 -8.72
C LEU A 668 -19.56 -23.12 -10.17
N ALA A 669 -20.28 -24.01 -10.85
CA ALA A 669 -20.02 -24.32 -12.25
C ALA A 669 -20.85 -23.42 -13.18
N PRO A 670 -20.31 -22.95 -14.31
CA PRO A 670 -21.07 -22.18 -15.29
C PRO A 670 -22.20 -23.01 -15.89
N VAL A 671 -23.37 -22.41 -16.05
CA VAL A 671 -24.52 -22.98 -16.77
C VAL A 671 -24.42 -22.49 -18.21
N TRP A 672 -23.89 -23.34 -19.08
CA TRP A 672 -23.86 -23.07 -20.50
C TRP A 672 -25.27 -23.25 -21.05
N ASP A 673 -25.94 -22.15 -21.42
CA ASP A 673 -27.19 -22.21 -22.17
C ASP A 673 -26.87 -22.79 -23.56
N ASN A 674 -27.07 -24.09 -23.74
CA ASN A 674 -26.92 -24.79 -25.03
C ASN A 674 -28.03 -24.41 -26.05
N GLY A 675 -28.54 -23.17 -26.00
CA GLY A 675 -29.79 -22.73 -26.60
C GLY A 675 -29.68 -21.70 -27.72
N ALA A 676 -28.51 -21.48 -28.33
CA ALA A 676 -28.38 -20.68 -29.54
C ALA A 676 -27.56 -21.44 -30.60
N GLN A 677 -28.24 -22.28 -31.37
CA GLN A 677 -27.83 -22.68 -32.72
C GLN A 677 -28.51 -21.80 -33.76
#